data_AF-A0A9P1CUK5-F1
#
_entry.id   AF-A0A9P1CUK5-F1
#
_cell.length_a   1.000
_cell.length_b   1.000
_cell.length_c   1.000
_cell.angle_alpha   90.00
_cell.angle_beta   90.00
_cell.angle_gamma   90.00
#
_symmetry.space_group_name_H-M   'P 1'
#
loop_
_entity.id
_entity.type
_entity.pdbx_description
1 polymer ?
#
loop_
_entity_poly.entity_id
_entity_poly.type
_entity_poly.pdbx_seq_one_letter_code
_entity_poly.pdbx_strand_id
1 'polypeptide(L)'
;MRPPWRCGRQATGSALGPTAALSDDPVPCRPPPDSCRRVFGLLRTTLALMVMVYHLLASLPEIGQYAVFGFYVISGYLMTLVTTERYGHTVRGGAAFLTNRALRIYPGYLAAVAVSLACVLVVGDGFTSAYNRNMGAPATLAGWLSNLSLGFPGWNPMEARPRLVPPAWTLTVEMLFYAAIGCGLATTPRRVGVWIAGSLAYVLATFALGLPNVHRYAPVAAASLPFAIGAAAYHLSIADTIRLHAHAAAYARLAYFVLLSNCAFFALGGADSIGVARDVGLYVNTAISGILVLSLARGGQIAPISAGLDRAVGDYSYPVYLLHWQGGLIASLLLFGSPVRGWSPQGLIGFVAAGVIVAVGSWLMINAVERPMQGLRDRVRRRAQPRSEEPRGEAFNQGVTVGRSRGKRGAQHQFASIFVRDANRPGPSRRWLRQPQHGRNVPGVPAPHQPKARDMHPVLNRELFLVKEKVGAWRAANHYDIYDPESGELLLECREPRLGPITSLLRWTDYKTSAPFDIDIRTPSGEPIVSVQRGWAWLRSNVSVLDGQDRRVGGFQQKLFSIGGAFTVVDEADKPLCELKGKWTSWEFSFRAGDAELAKVTKKWAGLGKEMFTSADNYMLQVNPQVPPDSVLRQLILAAVVCIDMVLKE
;
A
#
# COMPACT_ATOMS: atom_id res chain seq x y z
N MET A 1 31.51 -23.24 -13.91
CA MET A 1 32.41 -23.08 -12.73
C MET A 1 31.64 -22.37 -11.62
N ARG A 2 31.94 -22.66 -10.35
CA ARG A 2 31.07 -22.34 -9.19
C ARG A 2 31.05 -20.83 -8.85
N PRO A 3 29.92 -20.25 -8.40
CA PRO A 3 29.87 -18.88 -7.89
C PRO A 3 30.48 -18.77 -6.48
N PRO A 4 31.17 -17.67 -6.14
CA PRO A 4 31.89 -17.52 -4.87
C PRO A 4 31.00 -16.96 -3.76
N TRP A 5 30.11 -17.79 -3.21
CA TRP A 5 29.41 -17.48 -1.96
C TRP A 5 30.06 -18.23 -0.79
N ARG A 6 31.10 -17.62 -0.19
CA ARG A 6 31.62 -18.03 1.13
C ARG A 6 31.27 -16.94 2.14
N CYS A 7 30.25 -17.19 2.96
CA CYS A 7 29.94 -16.32 4.09
C CYS A 7 30.88 -16.66 5.27
N GLY A 8 31.32 -15.62 5.99
CA GLY A 8 32.21 -15.79 7.14
C GLY A 8 31.50 -16.48 8.32
N ARG A 9 32.23 -17.34 9.04
CA ARG A 9 31.72 -17.95 10.29
C ARG A 9 31.67 -16.89 11.39
N GLN A 10 30.51 -16.69 12.01
CA GLN A 10 30.48 -16.13 13.36
C GLN A 10 30.81 -17.24 14.35
N ALA A 11 31.82 -17.02 15.18
CA ALA A 11 32.12 -17.90 16.29
C ALA A 11 31.39 -17.40 17.54
N THR A 12 30.47 -18.21 18.07
CA THR A 12 29.90 -18.07 19.42
C THR A 12 30.23 -19.34 20.19
N GLY A 13 30.98 -19.21 21.28
CA GLY A 13 31.48 -20.36 22.04
C GLY A 13 30.49 -20.90 23.08
N SER A 14 30.76 -22.14 23.54
CA SER A 14 30.16 -22.86 24.69
C SER A 14 28.63 -23.05 24.68
N ALA A 15 28.04 -24.26 24.84
CA ALA A 15 28.53 -25.47 25.48
C ALA A 15 27.73 -26.74 25.07
N LEU A 16 28.43 -27.89 25.05
CA LEU A 16 28.01 -29.28 25.33
C LEU A 16 26.63 -29.82 24.88
N GLY A 17 26.67 -30.84 24.01
CA GLY A 17 25.57 -31.80 23.76
C GLY A 17 25.78 -32.61 22.46
N PRO A 18 25.84 -33.96 22.48
CA PRO A 18 26.10 -34.75 21.27
C PRO A 18 24.83 -35.03 20.46
N THR A 19 25.03 -35.34 19.17
CA THR A 19 24.05 -35.90 18.22
C THR A 19 22.76 -35.10 17.97
N ALA A 20 22.86 -34.10 17.07
CA ALA A 20 21.75 -33.69 16.21
C ALA A 20 22.27 -33.58 14.76
N ALA A 21 21.59 -34.22 13.81
CA ALA A 21 22.01 -34.20 12.41
C ALA A 21 21.83 -32.80 11.81
N LEU A 22 22.90 -32.26 11.23
CA LEU A 22 22.88 -30.99 10.52
C LEU A 22 22.10 -31.16 9.20
N SER A 23 20.94 -30.51 9.09
CA SER A 23 20.25 -30.33 7.81
C SER A 23 20.89 -29.15 7.09
N ASP A 24 21.61 -29.42 6.00
CA ASP A 24 22.39 -28.46 5.20
C ASP A 24 21.51 -27.53 4.32
N ASP A 25 20.23 -27.32 4.67
CA ASP A 25 19.32 -26.48 3.88
C ASP A 25 19.62 -24.98 4.11
N PRO A 26 20.04 -24.23 3.07
CA PRO A 26 20.30 -22.81 3.20
C PRO A 26 18.98 -22.06 3.38
N VAL A 27 18.75 -21.52 4.59
CA VAL A 27 17.60 -20.65 4.88
C VAL A 27 17.58 -19.50 3.86
N PRO A 28 16.56 -19.40 2.99
CA PRO A 28 16.51 -18.33 2.01
C PRO A 28 16.35 -16.99 2.73
N CYS A 29 17.28 -16.06 2.46
CA CYS A 29 17.15 -14.67 2.93
C CYS A 29 15.81 -14.11 2.45
N ARG A 30 14.85 -13.99 3.37
CA ARG A 30 13.53 -13.45 3.04
C ARG A 30 13.70 -12.01 2.56
N PRO A 31 13.11 -11.62 1.41
CA PRO A 31 13.05 -10.21 1.06
C PRO A 31 12.32 -9.45 2.19
N PRO A 32 12.71 -8.19 2.48
CA PRO A 32 12.06 -7.42 3.53
C PRO A 32 10.56 -7.26 3.23
N PRO A 33 9.68 -7.30 4.25
CA PRO A 33 8.23 -7.27 4.06
C PRO A 33 7.76 -6.01 3.32
N ASP A 34 6.65 -6.10 2.58
CA ASP A 34 6.09 -5.03 1.71
C ASP A 34 5.74 -3.72 2.46
N SER A 35 5.77 -3.71 3.79
CA SER A 35 5.73 -2.49 4.62
C SER A 35 6.97 -1.60 4.45
N CYS A 36 8.09 -2.15 3.96
CA CYS A 36 9.33 -1.43 3.63
C CYS A 36 9.28 -0.74 2.25
N ARG A 37 8.14 -0.11 1.90
CA ARG A 37 8.08 0.81 0.75
C ARG A 37 8.71 2.14 1.15
N ARG A 38 10.01 2.20 0.87
CA ARG A 38 10.97 3.25 1.25
C ARG A 38 10.46 4.67 0.98
N VAL A 39 10.73 5.54 1.94
CA VAL A 39 10.15 6.87 2.16
C VAL A 39 10.84 7.89 1.24
N PHE A 40 10.17 8.27 0.14
CA PHE A 40 10.71 9.19 -0.88
C PHE A 40 9.73 10.32 -1.25
N GLY A 41 8.52 10.32 -0.71
CA GLY A 41 7.45 11.21 -1.17
C GLY A 41 7.68 12.67 -0.81
N LEU A 42 8.16 12.96 0.40
CA LEU A 42 8.59 14.29 0.82
C LEU A 42 9.68 14.82 -0.11
N LEU A 43 10.75 14.03 -0.34
CA LEU A 43 11.84 14.41 -1.24
C LEU A 43 11.34 14.71 -2.66
N ARG A 44 10.55 13.80 -3.24
CA ARG A 44 9.97 13.98 -4.59
C ARG A 44 9.14 15.26 -4.67
N THR A 45 8.37 15.58 -3.64
CA THR A 45 7.49 16.76 -3.64
C THR A 45 8.28 18.04 -3.43
N THR A 46 9.32 18.04 -2.58
CA THR A 46 10.29 19.13 -2.48
C THR A 46 10.93 19.42 -3.85
N LEU A 47 11.41 18.39 -4.57
CA LEU A 47 11.98 18.58 -5.91
C LEU A 47 10.95 19.11 -6.92
N ALA A 48 9.68 18.67 -6.86
CA ALA A 48 8.61 19.20 -7.72
C ALA A 48 8.34 20.70 -7.44
N LEU A 49 8.32 21.09 -6.17
CA LEU A 49 8.14 22.48 -5.76
C LEU A 49 9.35 23.34 -6.15
N MET A 50 10.58 22.83 -6.04
CA MET A 50 11.79 23.50 -6.54
C MET A 50 11.71 23.79 -8.05
N VAL A 51 11.22 22.84 -8.84
CA VAL A 51 10.99 23.04 -10.29
C VAL A 51 9.93 24.11 -10.55
N MET A 52 8.84 24.12 -9.77
CA MET A 52 7.78 25.13 -9.88
C MET A 52 8.28 26.53 -9.50
N VAL A 53 9.00 26.66 -8.39
CA VAL A 53 9.64 27.92 -7.93
C VAL A 53 10.54 28.48 -9.02
N TYR A 54 11.48 27.68 -9.55
CA TYR A 54 12.39 28.10 -10.62
C TYR A 54 11.63 28.64 -11.84
N HIS A 55 10.65 27.90 -12.35
CA HIS A 55 9.98 28.27 -13.60
C HIS A 55 9.03 29.46 -13.47
N LEU A 56 8.33 29.59 -12.33
CA LEU A 56 7.31 30.64 -12.13
C LEU A 56 7.88 31.92 -11.52
N LEU A 57 8.90 31.84 -10.66
CA LEU A 57 9.62 33.04 -10.17
C LEU A 57 10.84 33.40 -11.05
N ALA A 58 11.17 32.58 -12.05
CA ALA A 58 12.15 32.85 -13.10
C ALA A 58 13.60 33.12 -12.63
N SER A 59 13.90 32.87 -11.35
CA SER A 59 15.24 32.97 -10.78
C SER A 59 15.92 31.61 -10.71
N LEU A 60 17.19 31.59 -11.12
CA LEU A 60 18.20 30.59 -10.75
C LEU A 60 17.98 29.22 -11.42
N PRO A 61 18.48 29.05 -12.66
CA PRO A 61 18.47 27.77 -13.37
C PRO A 61 18.99 26.59 -12.54
N GLU A 62 19.92 26.84 -11.62
CA GLU A 62 20.52 25.90 -10.68
C GLU A 62 19.44 25.12 -9.92
N ILE A 63 18.46 25.79 -9.32
CA ILE A 63 17.39 25.14 -8.53
C ILE A 63 16.61 24.13 -9.38
N GLY A 64 16.26 24.52 -10.62
CA GLY A 64 15.58 23.64 -11.58
C GLY A 64 16.44 22.47 -12.03
N GLN A 65 17.70 22.73 -12.37
CA GLN A 65 18.64 21.69 -12.83
C GLN A 65 18.92 20.66 -11.72
N TYR A 66 19.16 21.14 -10.50
CA TYR A 66 19.43 20.35 -9.31
C TYR A 66 18.24 19.46 -8.96
N ALA A 67 17.01 20.00 -9.09
CA ALA A 67 15.79 19.24 -8.85
C ALA A 67 15.57 18.12 -9.88
N VAL A 68 15.78 18.40 -11.18
CA VAL A 68 15.64 17.41 -12.26
C VAL A 68 16.69 16.30 -12.14
N PHE A 69 17.96 16.62 -11.86
CA PHE A 69 18.98 15.59 -11.63
C PHE A 69 18.70 14.80 -10.34
N GLY A 70 18.15 15.42 -9.29
CA GLY A 70 17.63 14.72 -8.12
C GLY A 70 16.52 13.72 -8.45
N PHE A 71 15.56 14.09 -9.32
CA PHE A 71 14.56 13.15 -9.83
C PHE A 71 15.19 11.98 -10.61
N TYR A 72 16.18 12.25 -11.47
CA TYR A 72 16.89 11.20 -12.21
C TYR A 72 17.64 10.21 -11.29
N VAL A 73 18.23 10.67 -10.17
CA VAL A 73 18.81 9.79 -9.15
C VAL A 73 17.73 8.91 -8.48
N ILE A 74 16.60 9.50 -8.08
CA ILE A 74 15.46 8.74 -7.51
C ILE A 74 14.92 7.73 -8.52
N SER A 75 14.79 8.12 -9.78
CA SER A 75 14.31 7.26 -10.88
C SER A 75 15.29 6.11 -11.17
N GLY A 76 16.60 6.37 -11.22
CA GLY A 76 17.62 5.32 -11.38
C GLY A 76 17.58 4.29 -10.24
N TYR A 77 17.42 4.75 -9.00
CA TYR A 77 17.24 3.88 -7.83
C TYR A 77 15.95 3.06 -7.93
N LEU A 78 14.80 3.73 -8.06
CA LEU A 78 13.48 3.09 -8.01
C LEU A 78 13.23 2.18 -9.21
N MET A 79 13.75 2.49 -10.41
CA MET A 79 13.57 1.61 -11.56
C MET A 79 14.48 0.38 -11.48
N THR A 80 15.71 0.51 -10.98
CA THR A 80 16.58 -0.66 -10.73
C THR A 80 15.97 -1.57 -9.66
N LEU A 81 15.49 -0.98 -8.56
CA LEU A 81 14.75 -1.67 -7.51
C LEU A 81 13.55 -2.45 -8.07
N VAL A 82 12.69 -1.77 -8.84
CA VAL A 82 11.44 -2.37 -9.35
C VAL A 82 11.69 -3.41 -10.43
N THR A 83 12.66 -3.24 -11.34
CA THR A 83 12.98 -4.27 -12.33
C THR A 83 13.55 -5.51 -11.65
N THR A 84 14.57 -5.36 -10.81
CA THR A 84 15.21 -6.50 -10.13
C THR A 84 14.26 -7.24 -9.18
N GLU A 85 13.54 -6.54 -8.30
CA GLU A 85 12.72 -7.20 -7.26
C GLU A 85 11.33 -7.65 -7.73
N ARG A 86 10.73 -7.05 -8.78
CA ARG A 86 9.31 -7.28 -9.12
C ARG A 86 9.04 -7.81 -10.53
N TYR A 87 9.89 -7.52 -11.52
CA TYR A 87 9.69 -7.94 -12.91
C TYR A 87 10.75 -8.93 -13.41
N GLY A 88 11.90 -9.00 -12.74
CA GLY A 88 13.07 -9.74 -13.20
C GLY A 88 13.66 -9.14 -14.48
N HIS A 89 14.57 -9.89 -15.09
CA HIS A 89 15.36 -9.45 -16.25
C HIS A 89 15.10 -10.29 -17.51
N THR A 90 13.89 -10.85 -17.64
CA THR A 90 13.44 -11.52 -18.87
C THR A 90 12.83 -10.52 -19.85
N VAL A 91 12.79 -10.84 -21.14
CA VAL A 91 12.14 -9.99 -22.16
C VAL A 91 10.67 -9.69 -21.80
N ARG A 92 9.93 -10.70 -21.33
CA ARG A 92 8.54 -10.55 -20.86
C ARG A 92 8.44 -9.67 -19.61
N GLY A 93 9.37 -9.81 -18.66
CA GLY A 93 9.48 -8.97 -17.47
C GLY A 93 9.74 -7.51 -17.83
N GLY A 94 10.72 -7.25 -18.69
CA GLY A 94 11.05 -5.91 -19.20
C GLY A 94 9.88 -5.26 -19.95
N ALA A 95 9.22 -5.99 -20.86
CA ALA A 95 8.05 -5.49 -21.58
C ALA A 95 6.88 -5.12 -20.63
N ALA A 96 6.60 -5.95 -19.62
CA ALA A 96 5.58 -5.67 -18.63
C ALA A 96 5.96 -4.52 -17.69
N PHE A 97 7.24 -4.39 -17.33
CA PHE A 97 7.78 -3.24 -16.61
C PHE A 97 7.53 -1.95 -17.41
N LEU A 98 7.97 -1.89 -18.67
CA LEU A 98 7.81 -0.70 -19.53
C LEU A 98 6.34 -0.35 -19.74
N THR A 99 5.47 -1.34 -19.97
CA THR A 99 4.01 -1.14 -20.03
C THR A 99 3.48 -0.51 -18.74
N ASN A 100 3.93 -0.99 -17.56
CA ASN A 100 3.54 -0.44 -16.26
C ASN A 100 4.10 0.98 -16.00
N ARG A 101 5.23 1.35 -16.63
CA ARG A 101 5.79 2.72 -16.59
C ARG A 101 5.05 3.66 -17.52
N ALA A 102 4.77 3.25 -18.75
CA ALA A 102 3.95 4.00 -19.69
C ALA A 102 2.58 4.33 -19.06
N LEU A 103 1.91 3.34 -18.47
CA LEU A 103 0.64 3.54 -17.74
C LEU A 103 0.75 4.38 -16.46
N ARG A 104 1.96 4.64 -15.91
CA ARG A 104 2.16 5.56 -14.77
C ARG A 104 2.31 7.02 -15.21
N ILE A 105 2.93 7.25 -16.37
CA ILE A 105 3.32 8.57 -16.86
C ILE A 105 2.27 9.08 -17.87
N TYR A 106 2.05 8.31 -18.93
CA TYR A 106 1.35 8.75 -20.13
C TYR A 106 -0.10 9.24 -19.90
N PRO A 107 -0.94 8.64 -19.03
CA PRO A 107 -2.29 9.15 -18.78
C PRO A 107 -2.30 10.55 -18.15
N GLY A 108 -1.47 10.78 -17.14
CA GLY A 108 -1.35 12.11 -16.50
C GLY A 108 -0.73 13.14 -17.44
N TYR A 109 0.25 12.72 -18.25
CA TYR A 109 0.82 13.54 -19.30
C TYR A 109 -0.23 13.99 -20.34
N LEU A 110 -1.07 13.08 -20.86
CA LEU A 110 -2.13 13.43 -21.80
C LEU A 110 -3.17 14.37 -21.18
N ALA A 111 -3.49 14.22 -19.90
CA ALA A 111 -4.35 15.16 -19.18
C ALA A 111 -3.71 16.57 -19.09
N ALA A 112 -2.41 16.66 -18.85
CA ALA A 112 -1.69 17.94 -18.89
C ALA A 112 -1.63 18.56 -20.31
N VAL A 113 -1.50 17.73 -21.36
CA VAL A 113 -1.62 18.17 -22.76
C VAL A 113 -3.02 18.73 -23.03
N ALA A 114 -4.08 18.07 -22.56
CA ALA A 114 -5.46 18.55 -22.72
C ALA A 114 -5.68 19.90 -22.01
N VAL A 115 -5.15 20.09 -20.80
CA VAL A 115 -5.19 21.38 -20.09
C VAL A 115 -4.42 22.46 -20.87
N SER A 116 -3.24 22.15 -21.40
CA SER A 116 -2.50 23.11 -22.24
C SER A 116 -3.26 23.50 -23.51
N LEU A 117 -3.91 22.55 -24.18
CA LEU A 117 -4.74 22.82 -25.35
C LEU A 117 -5.95 23.68 -25.00
N ALA A 118 -6.61 23.41 -23.87
CA ALA A 118 -7.69 24.27 -23.37
C ALA A 118 -7.20 25.71 -23.11
N CYS A 119 -6.00 25.90 -22.53
CA CYS A 119 -5.41 27.23 -22.39
C CYS A 119 -5.19 27.91 -23.75
N VAL A 120 -4.56 27.22 -24.72
CA VAL A 120 -4.32 27.77 -26.07
C VAL A 120 -5.63 28.15 -26.78
N LEU A 121 -6.69 27.36 -26.61
CA LEU A 121 -8.01 27.66 -27.18
C LEU A 121 -8.71 28.86 -26.53
N VAL A 122 -8.49 29.09 -25.23
CA VAL A 122 -9.15 30.19 -24.48
C VAL A 122 -8.45 31.53 -24.66
N VAL A 123 -7.11 31.57 -24.65
CA VAL A 123 -6.34 32.85 -24.72
C VAL A 123 -5.55 33.05 -26.01
N GLY A 124 -5.54 32.06 -26.92
CA GLY A 124 -4.78 32.10 -28.16
C GLY A 124 -3.27 31.85 -27.97
N ASP A 125 -2.62 31.42 -29.05
CA ASP A 125 -1.19 31.07 -29.04
C ASP A 125 -0.29 32.25 -28.63
N GLY A 126 -0.66 33.48 -29.02
CA GLY A 126 0.09 34.69 -28.68
C GLY A 126 0.25 34.88 -27.16
N PHE A 127 -0.80 34.65 -26.38
CA PHE A 127 -0.74 34.76 -24.92
C PHE A 127 0.04 33.60 -24.30
N THR A 128 -0.19 32.36 -24.75
CA THR A 128 0.49 31.18 -24.20
C THR A 128 1.99 31.20 -24.49
N SER A 129 2.37 31.56 -25.72
CA SER A 129 3.75 31.72 -26.16
C SER A 129 4.44 32.92 -25.50
N ALA A 130 3.72 34.00 -25.18
CA ALA A 130 4.26 35.11 -24.38
C ALA A 130 4.55 34.70 -22.93
N TYR A 131 3.67 33.91 -22.29
CA TYR A 131 3.92 33.37 -20.95
C TYR A 131 5.11 32.41 -20.93
N ASN A 132 5.16 31.50 -21.91
CA ASN A 132 6.25 30.57 -22.14
C ASN A 132 6.35 30.22 -23.63
N ARG A 133 7.45 30.61 -24.28
CA ARG A 133 7.78 30.36 -25.71
C ARG A 133 7.74 28.91 -26.20
N ASN A 134 7.52 27.93 -25.32
CA ASN A 134 7.32 26.53 -25.69
C ASN A 134 5.83 26.14 -25.72
N MET A 135 4.96 26.83 -24.98
CA MET A 135 3.52 26.56 -24.88
C MET A 135 2.77 27.16 -26.07
N GLY A 136 2.76 26.43 -27.18
CA GLY A 136 1.99 26.78 -28.37
C GLY A 136 1.49 25.54 -29.10
N ALA A 137 0.51 25.73 -29.99
CA ALA A 137 -0.01 24.67 -30.84
C ALA A 137 1.04 24.27 -31.91
N PRO A 138 1.36 22.99 -32.09
CA PRO A 138 2.27 22.57 -33.15
C PRO A 138 1.74 22.91 -34.55
N ALA A 139 2.57 23.55 -35.38
CA ALA A 139 2.22 23.86 -36.76
C ALA A 139 2.35 22.65 -37.73
N THR A 140 3.05 21.58 -37.32
CA THR A 140 3.36 20.43 -38.18
C THR A 140 2.84 19.12 -37.58
N LEU A 141 2.49 18.16 -38.45
CA LEU A 141 2.09 16.81 -38.03
C LEU A 141 3.18 16.14 -37.17
N ALA A 142 4.46 16.33 -37.50
CA ALA A 142 5.57 15.82 -36.70
C ALA A 142 5.60 16.42 -35.27
N GLY A 143 5.31 17.72 -35.14
CA GLY A 143 5.18 18.39 -33.84
C GLY A 143 4.00 17.87 -33.02
N TRP A 144 2.85 17.61 -33.66
CA TRP A 144 1.71 16.95 -33.03
C TRP A 144 2.03 15.53 -32.59
N LEU A 145 2.63 14.71 -33.46
CA LEU A 145 3.04 13.34 -33.13
C LEU A 145 4.05 13.32 -31.98
N SER A 146 5.02 14.23 -31.93
CA SER A 146 5.98 14.31 -30.82
C SER A 146 5.31 14.67 -29.50
N ASN A 147 4.40 15.67 -29.52
CA ASN A 147 3.65 16.06 -28.33
C ASN A 147 2.68 14.97 -27.87
N LEU A 148 1.94 14.31 -28.77
CA LEU A 148 1.00 13.26 -28.39
C LEU A 148 1.71 11.99 -27.91
N SER A 149 2.78 11.55 -28.58
CA SER A 149 3.50 10.31 -28.24
C SER A 149 4.44 10.41 -27.03
N LEU A 150 4.72 11.62 -26.53
CA LEU A 150 5.81 11.91 -25.58
C LEU A 150 7.22 11.57 -26.14
N GLY A 151 7.34 11.40 -27.46
CA GLY A 151 8.59 11.17 -28.16
C GLY A 151 9.11 12.44 -28.82
N PHE A 152 10.04 13.15 -28.17
CA PHE A 152 10.79 14.26 -28.78
C PHE A 152 12.13 13.75 -29.33
N PRO A 153 12.25 13.45 -30.63
CA PRO A 153 13.47 12.90 -31.21
C PRO A 153 14.59 13.94 -31.25
N GLY A 154 15.82 13.49 -31.04
CA GLY A 154 17.03 14.31 -31.09
C GLY A 154 18.00 14.01 -29.95
N TRP A 155 19.23 14.51 -30.06
CA TRP A 155 20.24 14.39 -29.01
C TRP A 155 19.84 15.14 -27.73
N ASN A 156 19.16 16.28 -27.90
CA ASN A 156 18.66 17.13 -26.84
C ASN A 156 17.14 17.34 -26.97
N PRO A 157 16.30 16.53 -26.31
CA PRO A 157 14.84 16.69 -26.32
C PRO A 157 14.35 18.07 -25.86
N MET A 158 15.18 18.85 -25.13
CA MET A 158 14.85 20.21 -24.70
C MET A 158 14.82 21.23 -25.85
N GLU A 159 15.41 20.93 -27.01
CA GLU A 159 15.41 21.81 -28.18
C GLU A 159 14.11 21.74 -29.01
N ALA A 160 13.37 20.64 -28.94
CA ALA A 160 12.12 20.47 -29.68
C ALA A 160 11.06 21.53 -29.29
N ARG A 161 10.51 22.27 -30.26
CA ARG A 161 9.48 23.29 -30.03
C ARG A 161 8.39 23.23 -31.12
N PRO A 162 7.13 23.56 -30.79
CA PRO A 162 6.60 23.82 -29.45
C PRO A 162 6.39 22.53 -28.63
N ARG A 163 6.28 22.69 -27.31
CA ARG A 163 5.89 21.66 -26.33
C ARG A 163 4.68 22.14 -25.55
N LEU A 164 3.52 21.55 -25.81
CA LEU A 164 2.27 21.84 -25.11
C LEU A 164 2.43 21.73 -23.60
N VAL A 165 3.18 20.73 -23.13
CA VAL A 165 3.64 20.62 -21.73
C VAL A 165 5.15 20.90 -21.70
N PRO A 166 5.60 22.10 -21.30
CA PRO A 166 7.01 22.48 -21.38
C PRO A 166 8.03 21.51 -20.74
N PRO A 167 7.78 20.90 -19.57
CA PRO A 167 8.74 19.98 -18.94
C PRO A 167 8.78 18.58 -19.57
N ALA A 168 7.94 18.27 -20.57
CA ALA A 168 7.80 16.93 -21.13
C ALA A 168 9.09 16.31 -21.68
N TRP A 169 10.07 17.13 -22.06
CA TRP A 169 11.37 16.68 -22.55
C TRP A 169 12.13 15.79 -21.54
N THR A 170 11.96 16.02 -20.23
CA THR A 170 12.58 15.19 -19.19
C THR A 170 11.96 13.80 -19.14
N LEU A 171 10.64 13.70 -19.36
CA LEU A 171 9.92 12.43 -19.34
C LEU A 171 10.31 11.55 -20.54
N THR A 172 10.60 12.14 -21.70
CA THR A 172 11.23 11.42 -22.81
C THR A 172 12.58 10.84 -22.40
N VAL A 173 13.43 11.62 -21.72
CA VAL A 173 14.72 11.15 -21.19
C VAL A 173 14.52 10.03 -20.15
N GLU A 174 13.56 10.17 -19.23
CA GLU A 174 13.22 9.12 -18.26
C GLU A 174 12.79 7.83 -18.98
N MET A 175 11.92 7.92 -19.99
CA MET A 175 11.45 6.75 -20.74
C MET A 175 12.59 6.01 -21.46
N LEU A 176 13.60 6.73 -21.98
CA LEU A 176 14.80 6.12 -22.57
C LEU A 176 15.63 5.37 -21.52
N PHE A 177 15.87 5.95 -20.34
CA PHE A 177 16.59 5.26 -19.27
C PHE A 177 15.78 4.13 -18.63
N TYR A 178 14.44 4.25 -18.58
CA TYR A 178 13.57 3.16 -18.16
C TYR A 178 13.66 1.99 -19.15
N ALA A 179 13.66 2.25 -20.46
CA ALA A 179 13.92 1.24 -21.49
C ALA A 179 15.28 0.57 -21.29
N ALA A 180 16.35 1.35 -21.10
CA ALA A 180 17.70 0.82 -20.87
C ALA A 180 17.79 -0.06 -19.60
N ILE A 181 17.21 0.39 -18.47
CA ILE A 181 17.15 -0.38 -17.21
C ILE A 181 16.26 -1.63 -17.36
N GLY A 182 15.16 -1.55 -18.11
CA GLY A 182 14.28 -2.68 -18.44
C GLY A 182 14.95 -3.74 -19.31
N CYS A 183 15.79 -3.32 -20.25
CA CYS A 183 16.73 -4.18 -21.00
C CYS A 183 17.97 -4.60 -20.18
N GLY A 184 17.98 -4.26 -18.89
CA GLY A 184 18.92 -4.77 -17.91
C GLY A 184 20.17 -3.93 -17.68
N LEU A 185 20.29 -2.70 -18.18
CA LEU A 185 21.50 -1.87 -18.01
C LEU A 185 22.03 -1.84 -16.55
N ALA A 186 21.12 -1.87 -15.58
CA ALA A 186 21.42 -1.84 -14.16
C ALA A 186 21.42 -3.23 -13.44
N THR A 187 21.40 -4.37 -14.14
CA THR A 187 21.23 -5.70 -13.50
C THR A 187 22.32 -6.09 -12.51
N THR A 188 23.57 -5.62 -12.68
CA THR A 188 24.70 -6.01 -11.82
C THR A 188 25.57 -4.80 -11.46
N PRO A 189 26.26 -4.84 -10.30
CA PRO A 189 27.18 -3.77 -9.90
C PRO A 189 28.27 -3.48 -10.95
N ARG A 190 28.78 -4.52 -11.65
CA ARG A 190 29.77 -4.36 -12.73
C ARG A 190 29.22 -3.57 -13.91
N ARG A 191 27.99 -3.82 -14.35
CA ARG A 191 27.36 -3.06 -15.45
C ARG A 191 27.11 -1.61 -15.04
N VAL A 192 26.65 -1.39 -13.82
CA VAL A 192 26.48 -0.04 -13.26
C VAL A 192 27.82 0.69 -13.13
N GLY A 193 28.90 0.02 -12.74
CA GLY A 193 30.25 0.59 -12.71
C GLY A 193 30.74 1.04 -14.09
N VAL A 194 30.56 0.20 -15.12
CA VAL A 194 30.86 0.57 -16.52
C VAL A 194 29.99 1.74 -17.00
N TRP A 195 28.71 1.75 -16.64
CA TRP A 195 27.78 2.83 -16.97
C TRP A 195 28.16 4.16 -16.29
N ILE A 196 28.57 4.14 -15.02
CA ILE A 196 29.13 5.31 -14.33
C ILE A 196 30.40 5.78 -15.03
N ALA A 197 31.33 4.88 -15.36
CA ALA A 197 32.58 5.24 -16.02
C ALA A 197 32.35 5.92 -17.38
N GLY A 198 31.45 5.37 -18.21
CA GLY A 198 31.07 5.99 -19.50
C GLY A 198 30.34 7.33 -19.33
N SER A 199 29.48 7.45 -18.32
CA SER A 199 28.78 8.70 -18.03
C SER A 199 29.73 9.78 -17.50
N LEU A 200 30.70 9.41 -16.66
CA LEU A 200 31.74 10.30 -16.17
C LEU A 200 32.69 10.72 -17.28
N ALA A 201 33.07 9.80 -18.19
CA ALA A 201 33.86 10.13 -19.37
C ALA A 201 33.16 11.15 -20.27
N TYR A 202 31.84 11.04 -20.48
CA TYR A 202 31.05 12.06 -21.16
C TYR A 202 31.15 13.42 -20.46
N VAL A 203 30.89 13.47 -19.15
CA VAL A 203 30.95 14.71 -18.36
C VAL A 203 32.34 15.36 -18.44
N LEU A 204 33.41 14.58 -18.19
CA LEU A 204 34.79 15.06 -18.28
C LEU A 204 35.14 15.55 -19.69
N ALA A 205 34.71 14.86 -20.74
CA ALA A 205 34.90 15.31 -22.12
C ALA A 205 34.20 16.65 -22.39
N THR A 206 32.97 16.86 -21.88
CA THR A 206 32.31 18.17 -22.03
C THR A 206 33.06 19.29 -21.33
N PHE A 207 33.72 19.04 -20.19
CA PHE A 207 34.57 20.01 -19.50
C PHE A 207 35.87 20.28 -20.27
N ALA A 208 36.58 19.23 -20.70
CA ALA A 208 37.82 19.34 -21.47
C ALA A 208 37.62 20.08 -22.81
N LEU A 209 36.47 19.89 -23.46
CA LEU A 209 36.10 20.57 -24.71
C LEU A 209 35.49 21.96 -24.51
N GLY A 210 35.40 22.46 -23.27
CA GLY A 210 34.85 23.80 -22.99
C GLY A 210 33.37 24.00 -23.33
N LEU A 211 32.59 22.91 -23.50
CA LEU A 211 31.21 23.01 -24.00
C LEU A 211 30.29 23.76 -23.02
N PRO A 212 29.27 24.50 -23.50
CA PRO A 212 28.32 25.18 -22.61
C PRO A 212 27.50 24.23 -21.72
N ASN A 213 27.04 24.74 -20.57
CA ASN A 213 26.22 24.01 -19.58
C ASN A 213 25.04 23.21 -20.19
N VAL A 214 24.46 23.67 -21.31
CA VAL A 214 23.37 22.94 -21.98
C VAL A 214 23.76 21.48 -22.28
N HIS A 215 25.01 21.22 -22.71
CA HIS A 215 25.50 19.86 -22.97
C HIS A 215 25.73 19.04 -21.71
N ARG A 216 25.86 19.69 -20.55
CA ARG A 216 26.04 19.07 -19.21
C ARG A 216 24.73 18.80 -18.49
N TYR A 217 23.59 19.28 -19.03
CA TYR A 217 22.28 19.17 -18.38
C TYR A 217 21.18 18.56 -19.25
N ALA A 218 21.03 19.00 -20.50
CA ALA A 218 19.82 18.75 -21.29
C ALA A 218 19.84 17.48 -22.19
N PRO A 219 20.96 17.08 -22.82
CA PRO A 219 21.03 15.85 -23.60
C PRO A 219 20.75 14.58 -22.81
N VAL A 220 20.33 13.53 -23.54
CA VAL A 220 20.14 12.19 -22.97
C VAL A 220 21.41 11.68 -22.28
N ALA A 221 22.59 11.96 -22.86
CA ALA A 221 23.88 11.57 -22.27
C ALA A 221 24.21 12.30 -20.95
N ALA A 222 23.79 13.56 -20.78
CA ALA A 222 23.99 14.30 -19.54
C ALA A 222 23.21 13.69 -18.37
N ALA A 223 21.96 13.28 -18.63
CA ALA A 223 21.13 12.57 -17.66
C ALA A 223 21.63 11.16 -17.31
N SER A 224 22.59 10.60 -18.06
CA SER A 224 23.11 9.25 -17.82
C SER A 224 23.75 9.10 -16.43
N LEU A 225 24.52 10.09 -15.97
CA LEU A 225 25.23 10.03 -14.70
C LEU A 225 24.29 9.99 -13.47
N PRO A 226 23.30 10.87 -13.29
CA PRO A 226 22.38 10.78 -12.15
C PRO A 226 21.59 9.46 -12.13
N PHE A 227 21.13 8.98 -13.29
CA PHE A 227 20.49 7.65 -13.39
C PHE A 227 21.42 6.50 -12.94
N ALA A 228 22.69 6.54 -13.36
CA ALA A 228 23.69 5.55 -12.96
C ALA A 228 24.04 5.61 -11.46
N ILE A 229 24.10 6.81 -10.88
CA ILE A 229 24.27 7.02 -9.43
C ILE A 229 23.08 6.45 -8.65
N GLY A 230 21.85 6.66 -9.12
CA GLY A 230 20.65 6.05 -8.55
C GLY A 230 20.70 4.51 -8.57
N ALA A 231 21.09 3.93 -9.72
CA ALA A 231 21.27 2.49 -9.86
C ALA A 231 22.37 1.95 -8.93
N ALA A 232 23.47 2.69 -8.75
CA ALA A 232 24.52 2.32 -7.79
C ALA A 232 24.01 2.39 -6.33
N ALA A 233 23.23 3.42 -5.97
CA ALA A 233 22.59 3.51 -4.67
C ALA A 233 21.66 2.31 -4.38
N TYR A 234 21.04 1.70 -5.40
CA TYR A 234 20.31 0.44 -5.22
C TYR A 234 21.24 -0.71 -4.83
N HIS A 235 22.28 -1.00 -5.62
CA HIS A 235 23.24 -2.08 -5.32
C HIS A 235 23.98 -1.86 -3.98
N LEU A 236 24.31 -0.61 -3.66
CA LEU A 236 24.88 -0.23 -2.36
C LEU A 236 23.87 -0.29 -1.21
N SER A 237 22.56 -0.23 -1.47
CA SER A 237 21.53 -0.39 -0.42
C SER A 237 21.27 -1.84 -0.01
N ILE A 238 21.67 -2.81 -0.85
CA ILE A 238 21.50 -4.25 -0.60
C ILE A 238 22.80 -4.97 -0.21
N ALA A 239 23.97 -4.33 -0.37
CA ALA A 239 25.25 -4.92 0.00
C ALA A 239 25.55 -4.78 1.52
N ASP A 240 25.90 -5.87 2.21
CA ASP A 240 26.19 -5.83 3.66
C ASP A 240 27.52 -5.14 4.04
N THR A 241 28.26 -4.63 3.06
CA THR A 241 29.59 -4.02 3.25
C THR A 241 29.57 -2.65 3.94
N ILE A 242 28.43 -1.94 3.96
CA ILE A 242 28.34 -0.58 4.51
C ILE A 242 27.45 -0.58 5.76
N ARG A 243 28.04 -0.31 6.93
CA ARG A 243 27.35 -0.18 8.23
C ARG A 243 26.55 1.14 8.37
N LEU A 244 25.79 1.53 7.34
CA LEU A 244 25.10 2.83 7.31
C LEU A 244 23.85 2.90 8.21
N HIS A 245 23.29 1.76 8.60
CA HIS A 245 21.98 1.67 9.28
C HIS A 245 21.90 2.50 10.58
N ALA A 246 22.96 2.52 11.40
CA ALA A 246 22.97 3.23 12.68
C ALA A 246 22.84 4.76 12.57
N HIS A 247 23.21 5.33 11.42
CA HIS A 247 23.24 6.77 11.19
C HIS A 247 22.42 7.22 9.97
N ALA A 248 21.65 6.31 9.35
CA ALA A 248 20.91 6.57 8.11
C ALA A 248 19.97 7.78 8.22
N ALA A 249 19.28 7.98 9.35
CA ALA A 249 18.42 9.15 9.58
C ALA A 249 19.19 10.45 9.87
N ALA A 250 20.44 10.38 10.33
CA ALA A 250 21.30 11.56 10.47
C ALA A 250 21.84 11.98 9.09
N TYR A 251 22.34 11.02 8.29
CA TYR A 251 22.80 11.28 6.93
C TYR A 251 21.67 11.74 6.00
N ALA A 252 20.46 11.19 6.11
CA ALA A 252 19.31 11.66 5.33
C ALA A 252 18.97 13.12 5.65
N ARG A 253 18.91 13.50 6.93
CA ARG A 253 18.65 14.89 7.36
C ARG A 253 19.77 15.84 6.94
N LEU A 254 21.03 15.44 7.12
CA LEU A 254 22.18 16.25 6.71
C LEU A 254 22.23 16.44 5.19
N ALA A 255 22.10 15.37 4.40
CA ALA A 255 22.12 15.45 2.94
C ALA A 255 20.94 16.27 2.41
N TYR A 256 19.74 16.15 3.00
CA TYR A 256 18.59 16.99 2.65
C TYR A 256 18.79 18.47 3.02
N PHE A 257 19.37 18.75 4.20
CA PHE A 257 19.71 20.11 4.58
C PHE A 257 20.77 20.71 3.63
N VAL A 258 21.85 19.98 3.34
CA VAL A 258 22.90 20.44 2.42
C VAL A 258 22.36 20.65 0.99
N LEU A 259 21.47 19.77 0.52
CA LEU A 259 20.76 19.94 -0.76
C LEU A 259 20.02 21.29 -0.81
N LEU A 260 19.22 21.60 0.21
CA LEU A 260 18.44 22.84 0.28
C LEU A 260 19.34 24.07 0.49
N SER A 261 20.33 23.98 1.38
CA SER A 261 21.27 25.06 1.66
C SER A 261 22.15 25.39 0.46
N ASN A 262 22.54 24.40 -0.35
CA ASN A 262 23.25 24.62 -1.61
C ASN A 262 22.35 25.36 -2.62
N CYS A 263 21.07 24.97 -2.73
CA CYS A 263 20.10 25.69 -3.55
C CYS A 263 19.91 27.14 -3.08
N ALA A 264 19.81 27.37 -1.76
CA ALA A 264 19.67 28.69 -1.16
C ALA A 264 20.95 29.55 -1.32
N PHE A 265 22.13 28.95 -1.23
CA PHE A 265 23.41 29.63 -1.43
C PHE A 265 23.51 30.21 -2.85
N PHE A 266 23.32 29.36 -3.88
CA PHE A 266 23.27 29.85 -5.25
C PHE A 266 22.11 30.83 -5.46
N ALA A 267 20.99 30.67 -4.74
CA ALA A 267 19.86 31.59 -4.84
C ALA A 267 20.12 33.01 -4.35
N LEU A 268 20.95 33.15 -3.31
CA LEU A 268 21.25 34.43 -2.66
C LEU A 268 22.57 35.05 -3.15
N GLY A 269 23.47 34.25 -3.74
CA GLY A 269 24.83 34.67 -4.13
C GLY A 269 24.94 35.53 -5.40
N GLY A 270 23.85 35.69 -6.16
CA GLY A 270 23.84 36.45 -7.42
C GLY A 270 24.46 35.70 -8.61
N ALA A 271 24.02 36.04 -9.83
CA ALA A 271 24.36 35.28 -11.04
C ALA A 271 25.80 35.53 -11.57
N ASP A 272 26.43 36.62 -11.15
CA ASP A 272 27.67 37.13 -11.76
C ASP A 272 28.95 36.50 -11.20
N SER A 273 28.84 35.67 -10.16
CA SER A 273 29.99 34.99 -9.55
C SER A 273 29.97 33.47 -9.74
N ILE A 274 31.08 32.96 -10.30
CA ILE A 274 31.55 31.56 -10.34
C ILE A 274 30.95 30.62 -11.42
N GLY A 275 31.29 30.88 -12.70
CA GLY A 275 30.90 30.07 -13.86
C GLY A 275 31.16 28.54 -13.74
N VAL A 276 32.40 28.09 -13.52
CA VAL A 276 32.69 26.64 -13.42
C VAL A 276 32.11 26.01 -12.15
N ALA A 277 32.05 26.73 -11.02
CA ALA A 277 31.52 26.15 -9.78
C ALA A 277 30.00 25.94 -9.83
N ARG A 278 29.25 26.68 -10.66
CA ARG A 278 27.85 26.38 -10.96
C ARG A 278 27.70 25.01 -11.63
N ASP A 279 28.53 24.74 -12.64
CA ASP A 279 28.51 23.46 -13.39
C ASP A 279 29.04 22.29 -12.55
N VAL A 280 30.07 22.51 -11.73
CA VAL A 280 30.52 21.53 -10.72
C VAL A 280 29.44 21.33 -9.65
N GLY A 281 28.74 22.40 -9.25
CA GLY A 281 27.65 22.39 -8.28
C GLY A 281 26.50 21.46 -8.66
N LEU A 282 26.18 21.35 -9.96
CA LEU A 282 25.22 20.36 -10.47
C LEU A 282 25.62 18.93 -10.11
N TYR A 283 26.89 18.57 -10.31
CA TYR A 283 27.40 17.22 -10.03
C TYR A 283 27.62 16.97 -8.52
N VAL A 284 28.04 17.99 -7.77
CA VAL A 284 28.08 17.94 -6.29
C VAL A 284 26.67 17.69 -5.73
N ASN A 285 25.67 18.42 -6.21
CA ASN A 285 24.28 18.26 -5.80
C ASN A 285 23.69 16.91 -6.22
N THR A 286 24.16 16.35 -7.34
CA THR A 286 23.83 14.99 -7.78
C THR A 286 24.43 13.93 -6.84
N ALA A 287 25.66 14.10 -6.40
CA ALA A 287 26.29 13.22 -5.41
C ALA A 287 25.58 13.28 -4.06
N ILE A 288 25.22 14.49 -3.58
CA ILE A 288 24.39 14.70 -2.38
C ILE A 288 23.04 13.98 -2.52
N SER A 289 22.38 14.10 -3.69
CA SER A 289 21.14 13.38 -3.99
C SER A 289 21.32 11.85 -3.94
N GLY A 290 22.45 11.33 -4.41
CA GLY A 290 22.83 9.92 -4.30
C GLY A 290 22.97 9.45 -2.85
N ILE A 291 23.67 10.23 -2.02
CA ILE A 291 23.84 9.96 -0.58
C ILE A 291 22.48 9.99 0.14
N LEU A 292 21.63 10.97 -0.18
CA LEU A 292 20.29 11.10 0.36
C LEU A 292 19.41 9.89 0.00
N VAL A 293 19.39 9.51 -1.28
CA VAL A 293 18.63 8.34 -1.75
C VAL A 293 19.14 7.04 -1.13
N LEU A 294 20.45 6.85 -1.00
CA LEU A 294 21.03 5.70 -0.29
C LEU A 294 20.66 5.68 1.21
N SER A 295 20.66 6.85 1.86
CA SER A 295 20.31 6.98 3.28
C SER A 295 18.84 6.65 3.54
N LEU A 296 17.93 7.17 2.70
CA LEU A 296 16.51 6.82 2.71
C LEU A 296 16.29 5.33 2.39
N ALA A 297 17.05 4.78 1.43
CA ALA A 297 17.00 3.37 1.06
C ALA A 297 17.45 2.40 2.17
N ARG A 298 18.20 2.90 3.16
CA ARG A 298 18.67 2.19 4.36
C ARG A 298 17.78 2.43 5.60
N GLY A 299 16.60 3.03 5.43
CA GLY A 299 15.65 3.29 6.52
C GLY A 299 15.80 4.67 7.19
N GLY A 300 16.64 5.56 6.64
CA GLY A 300 16.68 6.96 7.04
C GLY A 300 15.36 7.69 6.72
N GLN A 301 15.11 8.77 7.44
CA GLN A 301 13.95 9.66 7.23
C GLN A 301 14.42 11.11 7.21
N ILE A 302 13.82 11.94 6.35
CA ILE A 302 14.05 13.40 6.32
C ILE A 302 13.31 14.08 7.49
N ALA A 303 12.09 13.66 7.78
CA ALA A 303 11.25 14.17 8.85
C ALA A 303 10.53 12.99 9.55
N PRO A 304 10.13 13.11 10.83
CA PRO A 304 9.44 12.06 11.58
C PRO A 304 7.97 11.94 11.17
N ILE A 305 7.71 11.66 9.89
CA ILE A 305 6.38 11.48 9.31
C ILE A 305 6.08 10.00 9.07
N SER A 306 4.80 9.62 9.12
CA SER A 306 4.40 8.25 8.81
C SER A 306 4.61 7.94 7.32
N ALA A 307 4.90 6.68 6.99
CA ALA A 307 5.06 6.25 5.60
C ALA A 307 3.79 6.45 4.75
N GLY A 308 2.61 6.44 5.38
CA GLY A 308 1.34 6.78 4.73
C GLY A 308 1.26 8.26 4.36
N LEU A 309 1.67 9.16 5.25
CA LEU A 309 1.71 10.60 4.98
C LEU A 309 2.79 10.95 3.94
N ASP A 310 4.00 10.37 4.06
CA ASP A 310 5.05 10.55 3.04
C ASP A 310 4.56 10.16 1.66
N ARG A 311 3.91 8.99 1.54
CA ARG A 311 3.33 8.53 0.28
C ARG A 311 2.25 9.48 -0.24
N ALA A 312 1.33 9.92 0.62
CA ALA A 312 0.25 10.84 0.24
C ALA A 312 0.80 12.19 -0.27
N VAL A 313 1.84 12.72 0.38
CA VAL A 313 2.60 13.91 -0.10
C VAL A 313 3.25 13.60 -1.44
N GLY A 314 3.94 12.47 -1.56
CA GLY A 314 4.65 12.03 -2.77
C GLY A 314 3.80 11.78 -4.00
N ASP A 315 2.52 11.46 -3.84
CA ASP A 315 1.58 11.27 -4.94
C ASP A 315 1.27 12.61 -5.67
N TYR A 316 1.38 13.77 -4.99
CA TYR A 316 1.27 15.10 -5.63
C TYR A 316 2.49 15.47 -6.47
N SER A 317 3.64 14.83 -6.29
CA SER A 317 4.90 15.28 -6.91
C SER A 317 4.84 15.31 -8.45
N TYR A 318 4.12 14.36 -9.07
CA TYR A 318 4.07 14.23 -10.53
C TYR A 318 3.04 15.18 -11.17
N PRO A 319 1.80 15.30 -10.66
CA PRO A 319 0.86 16.32 -11.14
C PRO A 319 1.37 17.76 -10.95
N VAL A 320 2.01 18.09 -9.81
CA VAL A 320 2.66 19.40 -9.60
C VAL A 320 3.74 19.65 -10.67
N TYR A 321 4.59 18.65 -10.91
CA TYR A 321 5.63 18.74 -11.94
C TYR A 321 5.06 18.92 -13.36
N LEU A 322 3.93 18.31 -13.69
CA LEU A 322 3.28 18.47 -15.00
C LEU A 322 2.57 19.81 -15.17
N LEU A 323 1.81 20.25 -14.16
CA LEU A 323 0.81 21.32 -14.28
C LEU A 323 1.32 22.71 -13.89
N HIS A 324 2.53 22.85 -13.35
CA HIS A 324 3.01 24.14 -12.83
C HIS A 324 2.97 25.29 -13.85
N TRP A 325 3.28 25.03 -15.13
CA TRP A 325 3.21 26.03 -16.19
C TRP A 325 1.79 26.46 -16.52
N GLN A 326 0.87 25.52 -16.60
CA GLN A 326 -0.54 25.75 -16.89
C GLN A 326 -1.21 26.47 -15.71
N GLY A 327 -0.95 26.04 -14.48
CA GLY A 327 -1.44 26.71 -13.28
C GLY A 327 -0.89 28.12 -13.11
N GLY A 328 0.39 28.35 -13.45
CA GLY A 328 0.98 29.67 -13.53
C GLY A 328 0.31 30.57 -14.58
N LEU A 329 0.06 30.03 -15.78
CA LEU A 329 -0.61 30.75 -16.86
C LEU A 329 -2.04 31.14 -16.46
N ILE A 330 -2.82 30.17 -15.94
CA ILE A 330 -4.20 30.38 -15.46
C ILE A 330 -4.22 31.40 -14.32
N ALA A 331 -3.28 31.35 -13.37
CA ALA A 331 -3.17 32.36 -12.32
C ALA A 331 -2.92 33.77 -12.89
N SER A 332 -2.01 33.91 -13.86
CA SER A 332 -1.72 35.21 -14.49
C SER A 332 -2.91 35.76 -15.28
N LEU A 333 -3.66 34.89 -15.97
CA LEU A 333 -4.88 35.23 -16.69
C LEU A 333 -5.98 35.72 -15.73
N LEU A 334 -6.29 34.95 -14.69
CA LEU A 334 -7.38 35.24 -13.77
C LEU A 334 -7.15 36.49 -12.91
N LEU A 335 -5.89 36.81 -12.58
CA LEU A 335 -5.55 37.93 -11.71
C LEU A 335 -5.18 39.22 -12.46
N PHE A 336 -4.53 39.11 -13.62
CA PHE A 336 -3.90 40.25 -14.28
C PHE A 336 -4.30 40.42 -15.76
N GLY A 337 -5.07 39.49 -16.34
CA GLY A 337 -5.42 39.49 -17.76
C GLY A 337 -4.22 39.49 -18.71
N SER A 338 -3.02 39.16 -18.21
CA SER A 338 -1.74 39.36 -18.89
C SER A 338 -0.71 38.32 -18.43
N PRO A 339 0.27 37.94 -19.28
CA PRO A 339 1.16 36.80 -19.02
C PRO A 339 2.29 37.14 -18.03
N VAL A 340 1.93 37.41 -16.77
CA VAL A 340 2.84 37.87 -15.72
C VAL A 340 3.41 36.73 -14.88
N ARG A 341 4.73 36.72 -14.68
CA ARG A 341 5.48 35.83 -13.77
C ARG A 341 6.82 36.46 -13.38
N GLY A 342 7.53 35.92 -12.38
CA GLY A 342 8.81 36.45 -11.89
C GLY A 342 8.74 37.08 -10.49
N TRP A 343 9.77 37.87 -10.13
CA TRP A 343 9.91 38.51 -8.80
C TRP A 343 9.18 39.83 -8.62
N SER A 344 8.44 40.31 -9.62
CA SER A 344 7.56 41.47 -9.42
C SER A 344 6.48 41.16 -8.37
N PRO A 345 5.91 42.17 -7.69
CA PRO A 345 4.81 41.95 -6.76
C PRO A 345 3.64 41.17 -7.39
N GLN A 346 3.30 41.46 -8.65
CA GLN A 346 2.31 40.70 -9.42
C GLN A 346 2.76 39.24 -9.65
N GLY A 347 4.04 39.01 -9.99
CA GLY A 347 4.60 37.67 -10.19
C GLY A 347 4.58 36.81 -8.91
N LEU A 348 4.87 37.41 -7.76
CA LEU A 348 4.79 36.75 -6.44
C LEU A 348 3.34 36.40 -6.07
N ILE A 349 2.38 37.32 -6.26
CA ILE A 349 0.95 37.04 -6.05
C ILE A 349 0.47 35.96 -7.01
N GLY A 350 0.86 36.04 -8.29
CA GLY A 350 0.57 35.03 -9.31
C GLY A 350 1.14 33.65 -8.98
N PHE A 351 2.34 33.57 -8.40
CA PHE A 351 2.94 32.33 -7.92
C PHE A 351 2.15 31.68 -6.77
N VAL A 352 1.70 32.47 -5.78
CA VAL A 352 0.88 31.95 -4.68
C VAL A 352 -0.46 31.41 -5.20
N ALA A 353 -1.13 32.16 -6.09
CA ALA A 353 -2.36 31.70 -6.73
C ALA A 353 -2.14 30.46 -7.61
N ALA A 354 -1.02 30.41 -8.35
CA ALA A 354 -0.63 29.22 -9.10
C ALA A 354 -0.45 28.01 -8.19
N GLY A 355 0.10 28.17 -6.97
CA GLY A 355 0.19 27.10 -5.97
C GLY A 355 -1.17 26.48 -5.63
N VAL A 356 -2.20 27.31 -5.43
CA VAL A 356 -3.58 26.85 -5.18
C VAL A 356 -4.16 26.14 -6.40
N ILE A 357 -4.03 26.73 -7.59
CA ILE A 357 -4.55 26.16 -8.85
C ILE A 357 -3.86 24.82 -9.16
N VAL A 358 -2.55 24.73 -8.97
CA VAL A 358 -1.78 23.49 -9.16
C VAL A 358 -2.16 22.45 -8.12
N ALA A 359 -2.42 22.82 -6.86
CA ALA A 359 -2.87 21.87 -5.83
C ALA A 359 -4.24 21.26 -6.16
N VAL A 360 -5.21 22.09 -6.59
CA VAL A 360 -6.54 21.64 -7.04
C VAL A 360 -6.43 20.79 -8.30
N GLY A 361 -5.69 21.25 -9.32
CA GLY A 361 -5.45 20.49 -10.56
C GLY A 361 -4.73 19.15 -10.30
N SER A 362 -3.82 19.11 -9.33
CA SER A 362 -3.15 17.89 -8.88
C SER A 362 -4.12 16.92 -8.22
N TRP A 363 -4.98 17.39 -7.32
CA TRP A 363 -6.03 16.58 -6.72
C TRP A 363 -6.98 16.02 -7.78
N LEU A 364 -7.40 16.83 -8.75
CA LEU A 364 -8.23 16.38 -9.88
C LEU A 364 -7.51 15.30 -10.71
N MET A 365 -6.25 15.52 -11.09
CA MET A 365 -5.47 14.55 -11.86
C MET A 365 -5.28 13.22 -11.12
N ILE A 366 -4.98 13.26 -9.81
CA ILE A 366 -4.85 12.05 -8.97
C ILE A 366 -6.16 11.25 -8.97
N ASN A 367 -7.29 11.92 -8.73
CA ASN A 367 -8.57 11.24 -8.55
C ASN A 367 -9.22 10.79 -9.88
N ALA A 368 -9.21 11.64 -10.91
CA ALA A 368 -9.87 11.38 -12.18
C ALA A 368 -9.01 10.58 -13.17
N VAL A 369 -7.68 10.65 -13.06
CA VAL A 369 -6.75 10.03 -14.05
C VAL A 369 -5.88 8.97 -13.41
N GLU A 370 -5.15 9.27 -12.33
CA GLU A 370 -4.18 8.31 -11.77
C GLU A 370 -4.85 7.12 -11.06
N ARG A 371 -5.87 7.36 -10.23
CA ARG A 371 -6.59 6.31 -9.48
C ARG A 371 -7.24 5.26 -10.39
N PRO A 372 -8.02 5.60 -11.43
CA PRO A 372 -8.57 4.61 -12.37
C PRO A 372 -7.51 3.74 -13.05
N MET A 373 -6.32 4.31 -13.33
CA MET A 373 -5.22 3.58 -13.97
C MET A 373 -4.52 2.58 -13.04
N GLN A 374 -4.73 2.63 -11.72
CA GLN A 374 -4.10 1.70 -10.77
C GLN A 374 -4.52 0.25 -11.04
N GLY A 375 -5.82 0.00 -11.25
CA GLY A 375 -6.34 -1.34 -11.52
C GLY A 375 -5.75 -1.97 -12.79
N LEU A 376 -5.55 -1.19 -13.86
CA LEU A 376 -4.90 -1.65 -15.08
C LEU A 376 -3.41 -1.94 -14.86
N ARG A 377 -2.71 -1.06 -14.14
CA ARG A 377 -1.30 -1.23 -13.78
C ARG A 377 -1.06 -2.50 -12.95
N ASP A 378 -1.94 -2.81 -12.00
CA ASP A 378 -1.82 -4.02 -11.19
C ASP A 378 -2.17 -5.31 -11.96
N ARG A 379 -3.07 -5.26 -12.95
CA ARG A 379 -3.25 -6.36 -13.93
C ARG A 379 -1.96 -6.65 -14.70
N VAL A 380 -1.25 -5.61 -15.17
CA VAL A 380 0.05 -5.77 -15.86
C VAL A 380 1.10 -6.39 -14.93
N ARG A 381 1.19 -5.93 -13.67
CA ARG A 381 2.12 -6.49 -12.68
C ARG A 381 1.85 -7.98 -12.42
N ARG A 382 0.60 -8.37 -12.17
CA ARG A 382 0.21 -9.77 -11.92
C ARG A 382 0.52 -10.70 -13.10
N ARG A 383 0.46 -10.22 -14.36
CA ARG A 383 0.82 -10.99 -15.56
C ARG A 383 2.33 -11.16 -15.78
N ALA A 384 3.15 -10.36 -15.10
CA ALA A 384 4.61 -10.36 -15.23
C ALA A 384 5.31 -11.30 -14.25
N GLN A 385 4.72 -11.49 -13.06
CA GLN A 385 5.22 -12.48 -12.10
C GLN A 385 5.16 -13.87 -12.73
N PRO A 386 6.18 -14.72 -12.53
CA PRO A 386 6.07 -16.13 -12.85
C PRO A 386 4.84 -16.69 -12.13
N ARG A 387 4.07 -17.58 -12.78
CA ARG A 387 3.22 -18.47 -11.99
C ARG A 387 4.16 -19.22 -11.06
N SER A 388 3.97 -19.08 -9.75
CA SER A 388 4.52 -20.04 -8.80
C SER A 388 4.08 -21.41 -9.29
N GLU A 389 5.03 -22.29 -9.59
CA GLU A 389 4.67 -23.67 -9.89
C GLU A 389 3.97 -24.22 -8.65
N GLU A 390 2.67 -24.48 -8.77
CA GLU A 390 2.03 -25.44 -7.88
C GLU A 390 2.87 -26.73 -7.96
N PRO A 391 3.16 -27.39 -6.83
CA PRO A 391 3.87 -28.65 -6.87
C PRO A 391 3.13 -29.57 -7.84
N ARG A 392 3.81 -30.02 -8.90
CA ARG A 392 3.27 -31.06 -9.77
C ARG A 392 3.19 -32.32 -8.93
N GLY A 393 2.04 -32.51 -8.28
CA GLY A 393 1.69 -33.78 -7.68
C GLY A 393 1.85 -34.84 -8.76
N GLU A 394 2.72 -35.81 -8.52
CA GLU A 394 2.94 -36.91 -9.44
C GLU A 394 1.61 -37.60 -9.67
N ALA A 395 1.12 -37.55 -10.91
CA ALA A 395 -0.14 -38.16 -11.29
C ALA A 395 0.04 -39.67 -11.24
N PHE A 396 -0.23 -40.26 -10.08
CA PHE A 396 -0.19 -41.71 -9.89
C PHE A 396 -1.25 -42.35 -10.77
N ASN A 397 -0.81 -42.95 -11.87
CA ASN A 397 -1.66 -43.37 -12.96
C ASN A 397 -2.38 -44.68 -12.62
N GLN A 398 -3.51 -44.59 -11.91
CA GLN A 398 -4.46 -45.70 -11.81
C GLN A 398 -5.46 -45.61 -12.96
N GLY A 399 -5.32 -46.52 -13.92
CA GLY A 399 -6.21 -46.60 -15.05
C GLY A 399 -7.61 -47.03 -14.64
N VAL A 400 -8.61 -46.20 -14.92
CA VAL A 400 -10.01 -46.61 -14.99
C VAL A 400 -10.55 -46.25 -16.37
N THR A 401 -10.70 -47.26 -17.20
CA THR A 401 -11.37 -47.20 -18.49
C THR A 401 -12.87 -46.98 -18.28
N VAL A 402 -13.39 -45.81 -18.64
CA VAL A 402 -14.84 -45.59 -18.82
C VAL A 402 -15.09 -45.14 -20.25
N GLY A 403 -15.90 -45.92 -20.97
CA GLY A 403 -16.14 -45.74 -22.39
C GLY A 403 -16.97 -44.51 -22.74
N ARG A 404 -16.76 -43.99 -23.96
CA ARG A 404 -17.69 -43.06 -24.60
C ARG A 404 -19.08 -43.69 -24.73
N SER A 405 -20.13 -42.97 -24.35
CA SER A 405 -21.41 -43.05 -25.04
C SER A 405 -21.97 -41.64 -25.31
N ARG A 406 -22.60 -41.47 -26.48
CA ARG A 406 -23.34 -40.26 -26.86
C ARG A 406 -24.81 -40.49 -26.52
N GLY A 407 -25.45 -39.55 -25.84
CA GLY A 407 -26.91 -39.53 -25.62
C GLY A 407 -27.44 -38.11 -25.66
N LYS A 408 -28.52 -37.87 -26.41
CA LYS A 408 -29.20 -36.56 -26.59
C LYS A 408 -30.65 -36.62 -26.07
N ARG A 409 -31.20 -35.44 -25.73
CA ARG A 409 -32.64 -35.04 -25.67
C ARG A 409 -33.46 -35.36 -24.40
N GLY A 410 -34.47 -34.50 -24.18
CA GLY A 410 -35.50 -34.55 -23.11
C GLY A 410 -35.07 -33.78 -21.85
N ALA A 411 -35.53 -32.59 -21.47
CA ALA A 411 -36.72 -31.78 -21.74
C ALA A 411 -38.02 -32.15 -20.97
N GLN A 412 -38.49 -31.16 -20.19
CA GLN A 412 -39.87 -30.86 -19.75
C GLN A 412 -40.48 -31.43 -18.44
N HIS A 413 -41.32 -30.54 -17.87
CA HIS A 413 -42.32 -30.65 -16.79
C HIS A 413 -41.86 -30.91 -15.32
N GLN A 414 -42.61 -30.54 -14.29
CA GLN A 414 -43.42 -29.35 -13.92
C GLN A 414 -44.23 -29.69 -12.63
N PHE A 415 -44.44 -28.69 -11.77
CA PHE A 415 -45.52 -28.53 -10.76
C PHE A 415 -45.88 -29.64 -9.73
N ALA A 416 -45.52 -29.34 -8.47
CA ALA A 416 -46.39 -29.11 -7.29
C ALA A 416 -47.45 -30.12 -6.80
N SER A 417 -47.46 -30.35 -5.47
CA SER A 417 -48.61 -30.49 -4.54
C SER A 417 -48.13 -31.09 -3.19
N ILE A 418 -48.82 -31.06 -2.02
CA ILE A 418 -49.89 -30.23 -1.41
C ILE A 418 -49.77 -30.38 0.14
N PHE A 419 -50.44 -29.50 0.91
CA PHE A 419 -50.66 -29.53 2.37
C PHE A 419 -51.08 -30.90 2.98
N VAL A 420 -50.69 -31.12 4.25
CA VAL A 420 -51.54 -31.74 5.30
C VAL A 420 -51.30 -31.01 6.65
N ARG A 421 -52.31 -30.96 7.52
CA ARG A 421 -52.34 -30.29 8.83
C ARG A 421 -52.75 -31.27 9.95
N ASP A 422 -52.82 -30.74 11.17
CA ASP A 422 -53.36 -31.33 12.42
C ASP A 422 -52.43 -32.34 13.15
N ALA A 423 -52.07 -32.22 14.43
CA ALA A 423 -52.66 -31.71 15.68
C ALA A 423 -53.24 -32.82 16.58
N ASN A 424 -52.58 -33.09 17.73
CA ASN A 424 -53.26 -33.65 18.90
C ASN A 424 -52.50 -33.45 20.23
N ARG A 425 -53.27 -33.42 21.33
CA ARG A 425 -52.90 -33.42 22.77
C ARG A 425 -54.06 -34.16 23.47
N PRO A 426 -53.86 -34.97 24.55
CA PRO A 426 -53.79 -34.36 25.90
C PRO A 426 -53.15 -35.20 27.04
N GLY A 427 -52.99 -34.58 28.22
CA GLY A 427 -53.39 -35.24 29.48
C GLY A 427 -52.30 -35.71 30.48
N PRO A 428 -52.66 -35.92 31.78
CA PRO A 428 -51.78 -35.53 32.90
C PRO A 428 -51.63 -36.54 34.08
N SER A 429 -50.78 -36.26 35.09
CA SER A 429 -51.14 -36.19 36.54
C SER A 429 -49.99 -36.32 37.60
N ARG A 430 -50.09 -35.52 38.69
CA ARG A 430 -49.86 -35.81 40.15
C ARG A 430 -48.44 -36.33 40.62
N ARG A 431 -47.95 -36.20 41.88
CA ARG A 431 -48.47 -35.74 43.22
C ARG A 431 -47.31 -35.54 44.25
N TRP A 432 -47.54 -34.74 45.33
CA TRP A 432 -46.91 -34.80 46.70
C TRP A 432 -45.38 -34.49 46.86
N LEU A 433 -44.79 -34.13 48.03
CA LEU A 433 -45.25 -33.80 49.41
C LEU A 433 -44.26 -32.87 50.20
N ARG A 434 -44.60 -32.54 51.46
CA ARG A 434 -43.94 -31.66 52.49
C ARG A 434 -43.04 -32.49 53.47
N GLN A 435 -42.19 -32.00 54.42
CA GLN A 435 -41.84 -30.66 54.99
C GLN A 435 -40.36 -30.64 55.59
N PRO A 436 -39.87 -29.83 56.58
CA PRO A 436 -38.46 -29.36 56.63
C PRO A 436 -37.72 -29.46 58.03
N GLN A 437 -36.74 -28.55 58.29
CA GLN A 437 -36.05 -28.19 59.58
C GLN A 437 -34.79 -29.04 59.96
N HIS A 438 -33.76 -28.60 60.73
CA HIS A 438 -33.39 -27.34 61.45
C HIS A 438 -31.87 -27.36 61.83
N GLY A 439 -31.20 -26.23 62.18
CA GLY A 439 -29.99 -26.29 63.06
C GLY A 439 -28.73 -25.38 62.87
N ARG A 440 -28.82 -24.08 63.25
CA ARG A 440 -27.83 -23.20 63.97
C ARG A 440 -26.28 -23.25 63.81
N ASN A 441 -25.69 -22.05 63.56
CA ASN A 441 -24.57 -21.36 64.31
C ASN A 441 -23.08 -21.81 64.13
N VAL A 442 -22.00 -20.98 64.04
CA VAL A 442 -21.75 -19.50 63.84
C VAL A 442 -20.43 -19.29 63.00
N PRO A 443 -19.71 -18.14 62.93
CA PRO A 443 -19.43 -17.43 61.68
C PRO A 443 -18.05 -17.67 61.05
N GLY A 444 -17.94 -17.41 59.73
CA GLY A 444 -16.66 -17.29 59.03
C GLY A 444 -16.78 -16.43 57.77
N VAL A 445 -15.89 -15.44 57.67
CA VAL A 445 -15.49 -14.62 56.50
C VAL A 445 -16.31 -14.85 55.20
N PRO A 446 -16.95 -13.81 54.61
CA PRO A 446 -17.54 -13.95 53.28
C PRO A 446 -16.44 -14.19 52.25
N ALA A 447 -16.34 -15.43 51.78
CA ALA A 447 -15.56 -15.77 50.60
C ALA A 447 -16.06 -14.91 49.42
N PRO A 448 -15.15 -14.46 48.52
CA PRO A 448 -15.53 -13.56 47.44
C PRO A 448 -16.64 -14.19 46.59
N HIS A 449 -17.70 -13.43 46.35
CA HIS A 449 -18.84 -13.85 45.55
C HIS A 449 -18.37 -14.44 44.22
N GLN A 450 -18.52 -15.76 44.06
CA GLN A 450 -18.54 -16.33 42.71
C GLN A 450 -19.75 -15.72 41.98
N PRO A 451 -19.57 -15.12 40.80
CA PRO A 451 -20.69 -14.61 40.04
C PRO A 451 -21.61 -15.79 39.71
N LYS A 452 -22.92 -15.61 39.95
CA LYS A 452 -23.94 -16.58 39.55
C LYS A 452 -23.72 -16.99 38.09
N ALA A 453 -23.85 -18.28 37.80
CA ALA A 453 -23.85 -18.79 36.43
C ALA A 453 -24.81 -17.93 35.58
N ARG A 454 -24.27 -17.31 34.54
CA ARG A 454 -25.06 -16.60 33.54
C ARG A 454 -25.62 -17.67 32.62
N ASP A 455 -26.94 -17.74 32.45
CA ASP A 455 -27.58 -18.73 31.59
C ASP A 455 -27.02 -18.61 30.16
N MET A 456 -26.13 -19.54 29.82
CA MET A 456 -25.37 -19.55 28.57
C MET A 456 -26.17 -20.33 27.53
N HIS A 457 -26.47 -19.72 26.38
CA HIS A 457 -27.19 -20.44 25.34
C HIS A 457 -26.34 -21.63 24.82
N PRO A 458 -26.90 -22.86 24.75
CA PRO A 458 -26.14 -24.09 24.56
C PRO A 458 -25.35 -24.17 23.24
N VAL A 459 -25.68 -23.34 22.24
CA VAL A 459 -24.90 -23.19 20.99
C VAL A 459 -23.44 -22.85 21.24
N LEU A 460 -23.12 -22.14 22.33
CA LEU A 460 -21.77 -21.71 22.68
C LEU A 460 -20.91 -22.84 23.27
N ASN A 461 -21.52 -23.95 23.66
CA ASN A 461 -20.83 -25.12 24.21
C ASN A 461 -20.10 -25.93 23.13
N ARG A 462 -20.45 -25.73 21.85
CA ARG A 462 -19.76 -26.33 20.69
C ARG A 462 -18.29 -25.90 20.63
N GLU A 463 -17.45 -26.76 20.08
CA GLU A 463 -16.01 -26.50 19.93
C GLU A 463 -15.63 -25.98 18.53
N LEU A 464 -16.49 -26.21 17.54
CA LEU A 464 -16.22 -25.92 16.14
C LEU A 464 -17.34 -25.08 15.52
N PHE A 465 -16.96 -24.03 14.80
CA PHE A 465 -17.86 -23.11 14.13
C PHE A 465 -17.31 -22.73 12.75
N LEU A 466 -18.12 -22.92 11.71
CA LEU A 466 -17.81 -22.48 10.34
C LEU A 466 -18.47 -21.13 10.09
N VAL A 467 -17.70 -20.05 10.13
CA VAL A 467 -18.16 -18.70 9.82
C VAL A 467 -18.07 -18.47 8.31
N LYS A 468 -19.19 -18.10 7.68
CA LYS A 468 -19.27 -17.74 6.25
C LYS A 468 -19.73 -16.31 6.10
N GLU A 469 -18.99 -15.51 5.33
CA GLU A 469 -19.41 -14.16 4.95
C GLU A 469 -20.38 -14.20 3.76
N LYS A 470 -21.51 -13.50 3.87
CA LYS A 470 -22.49 -13.33 2.78
C LYS A 470 -22.09 -12.15 1.88
N VAL A 471 -20.97 -12.31 1.16
CA VAL A 471 -20.47 -11.32 0.20
C VAL A 471 -21.48 -11.09 -0.94
N GLY A 472 -22.09 -9.90 -0.99
CA GLY A 472 -22.98 -9.47 -2.06
C GLY A 472 -22.55 -8.12 -2.61
N ALA A 473 -22.42 -8.00 -3.93
CA ALA A 473 -21.79 -6.87 -4.63
C ALA A 473 -22.45 -5.47 -4.45
N TRP A 474 -23.46 -5.36 -3.58
CA TRP A 474 -24.30 -4.18 -3.36
C TRP A 474 -24.66 -3.95 -1.89
N ARG A 475 -24.03 -4.66 -0.93
CA ARG A 475 -24.36 -4.56 0.50
C ARG A 475 -23.21 -3.93 1.28
N ALA A 476 -23.52 -2.86 2.02
CA ALA A 476 -22.59 -2.13 2.89
C ALA A 476 -22.62 -2.60 4.36
N ALA A 477 -23.56 -3.48 4.71
CA ALA A 477 -23.72 -4.08 6.03
C ALA A 477 -23.02 -5.44 6.08
N ASN A 478 -22.26 -5.69 7.15
CA ASN A 478 -21.52 -6.94 7.31
C ASN A 478 -22.45 -8.06 7.79
N HIS A 479 -22.68 -9.06 6.93
CA HIS A 479 -23.57 -10.18 7.21
C HIS A 479 -22.77 -11.48 7.25
N TYR A 480 -22.70 -12.11 8.42
CA TYR A 480 -22.10 -13.43 8.60
C TYR A 480 -23.15 -14.45 9.00
N ASP A 481 -22.99 -15.68 8.56
CA ASP A 481 -23.73 -16.84 9.03
C ASP A 481 -22.73 -17.82 9.64
N ILE A 482 -23.07 -18.40 10.79
CA ILE A 482 -22.23 -19.37 11.49
C ILE A 482 -22.92 -20.72 11.43
N TYR A 483 -22.21 -21.71 10.90
CA TYR A 483 -22.70 -23.07 10.67
C TYR A 483 -21.99 -24.07 11.57
N ASP A 484 -22.66 -25.18 11.82
CA ASP A 484 -22.05 -26.42 12.26
C ASP A 484 -21.21 -27.00 11.10
N PRO A 485 -19.89 -27.19 11.24
CA PRO A 485 -19.05 -27.72 10.18
C PRO A 485 -19.27 -29.21 9.89
N GLU A 486 -19.88 -29.98 10.81
CA GLU A 486 -20.09 -31.41 10.64
C GLU A 486 -21.45 -31.71 10.00
N SER A 487 -22.53 -31.08 10.50
CA SER A 487 -23.88 -31.27 9.97
C SER A 487 -24.25 -30.30 8.83
N GLY A 488 -23.56 -29.18 8.71
CA GLY A 488 -23.90 -28.09 7.79
C GLY A 488 -25.11 -27.24 8.24
N GLU A 489 -25.65 -27.47 9.44
CA GLU A 489 -26.77 -26.72 10.02
C GLU A 489 -26.39 -25.25 10.28
N LEU A 490 -27.32 -24.32 10.03
CA LEU A 490 -27.15 -22.91 10.39
C LEU A 490 -27.37 -22.73 11.90
N LEU A 491 -26.32 -22.36 12.63
CA LEU A 491 -26.36 -22.18 14.08
C LEU A 491 -26.70 -20.74 14.48
N LEU A 492 -26.12 -19.74 13.80
CA LEU A 492 -26.28 -18.33 14.15
C LEU A 492 -26.31 -17.42 12.93
N GLU A 493 -27.06 -16.34 13.04
CA GLU A 493 -27.09 -15.21 12.12
C GLU A 493 -26.44 -13.97 12.76
N CYS A 494 -25.47 -13.37 12.09
CA CYS A 494 -24.88 -12.08 12.45
C CYS A 494 -25.41 -11.00 11.49
N ARG A 495 -26.02 -9.95 12.03
CA ARG A 495 -26.66 -8.87 11.25
C ARG A 495 -26.30 -7.51 11.85
N GLU A 496 -26.18 -6.48 11.01
CA GLU A 496 -25.90 -5.09 11.43
C GLU A 496 -27.17 -4.23 11.25
N PRO A 497 -28.21 -4.39 12.12
CA PRO A 497 -29.54 -3.80 11.87
C PRO A 497 -29.56 -2.27 11.94
N ARG A 498 -28.58 -1.65 12.60
CA ARG A 498 -28.53 -0.20 12.92
C ARG A 498 -27.52 0.56 12.05
N LEU A 499 -27.32 0.15 10.79
CA LEU A 499 -26.40 0.81 9.86
C LEU A 499 -26.99 2.11 9.26
N GLY A 500 -26.42 3.26 9.61
CA GLY A 500 -26.78 4.56 9.03
C GLY A 500 -26.25 4.81 7.61
N PRO A 501 -26.79 5.80 6.87
CA PRO A 501 -26.39 6.07 5.48
C PRO A 501 -24.94 6.59 5.36
N ILE A 502 -24.48 7.42 6.31
CA ILE A 502 -23.10 7.94 6.32
C ILE A 502 -22.11 6.82 6.65
N THR A 503 -22.42 5.97 7.62
CA THR A 503 -21.58 4.83 8.00
C THR A 503 -21.53 3.78 6.89
N SER A 504 -22.66 3.52 6.23
CA SER A 504 -22.76 2.72 5.00
C SER A 504 -21.83 3.22 3.90
N LEU A 505 -21.81 4.54 3.63
CA LEU A 505 -20.90 5.13 2.63
C LEU A 505 -19.42 5.01 3.04
N LEU A 506 -19.09 5.23 4.32
CA LEU A 506 -17.71 5.17 4.82
C LEU A 506 -17.07 3.77 4.72
N ARG A 507 -17.86 2.68 4.71
CA ARG A 507 -17.37 1.30 4.49
C ARG A 507 -16.65 1.13 3.15
N TRP A 508 -16.94 1.97 2.15
CA TRP A 508 -16.32 1.96 0.81
C TRP A 508 -15.04 2.81 0.73
N THR A 509 -14.54 3.31 1.86
CA THR A 509 -13.39 4.23 1.93
C THR A 509 -12.29 3.70 2.85
N ASP A 510 -11.11 4.32 2.79
CA ASP A 510 -10.01 4.05 3.72
C ASP A 510 -10.37 4.26 5.21
N TYR A 511 -11.48 4.95 5.49
CA TYR A 511 -12.03 5.19 6.83
C TYR A 511 -12.93 4.04 7.34
N LYS A 512 -13.09 2.92 6.60
CA LYS A 512 -13.93 1.77 7.01
C LYS A 512 -13.64 1.30 8.45
N THR A 513 -12.36 1.32 8.84
CA THR A 513 -11.87 0.89 10.16
C THR A 513 -12.09 1.91 11.27
N SER A 514 -12.47 3.16 10.96
CA SER A 514 -12.82 4.20 11.96
C SER A 514 -14.33 4.35 12.17
N ALA A 515 -15.14 3.91 11.20
CA ALA A 515 -16.59 4.00 11.26
C ALA A 515 -17.20 3.05 12.31
N PRO A 516 -18.21 3.49 13.09
CA PRO A 516 -18.85 2.65 14.10
C PRO A 516 -19.52 1.42 13.49
N PHE A 517 -19.79 0.40 14.30
CA PHE A 517 -20.55 -0.78 13.92
C PHE A 517 -21.35 -1.31 15.12
N ASP A 518 -22.40 -2.06 14.82
CA ASP A 518 -23.34 -2.58 15.80
C ASP A 518 -23.97 -3.87 15.27
N ILE A 519 -23.36 -5.01 15.61
CA ILE A 519 -23.76 -6.34 15.12
C ILE A 519 -24.48 -7.11 16.22
N ASP A 520 -25.71 -7.53 15.93
CA ASP A 520 -26.43 -8.51 16.73
C ASP A 520 -26.14 -9.93 16.19
N ILE A 521 -25.75 -10.84 17.09
CA ILE A 521 -25.60 -12.27 16.83
C ILE A 521 -26.78 -13.00 17.47
N ARG A 522 -27.58 -13.69 16.65
CA ARG A 522 -28.84 -14.34 17.05
C ARG A 522 -28.94 -15.75 16.51
N THR A 523 -29.80 -16.58 17.11
CA THR A 523 -30.19 -17.88 16.52
C THR A 523 -31.11 -17.67 15.31
N PRO A 524 -31.32 -18.68 14.44
CA PRO A 524 -32.32 -18.61 13.36
C PRO A 524 -33.76 -18.42 13.85
N SER A 525 -34.07 -18.75 15.12
CA SER A 525 -35.36 -18.45 15.75
C SER A 525 -35.47 -17.01 16.28
N GLY A 526 -34.40 -16.21 16.18
CA GLY A 526 -34.35 -14.79 16.56
C GLY A 526 -33.89 -14.51 17.99
N GLU A 527 -33.50 -15.54 18.75
CA GLU A 527 -33.03 -15.43 20.14
C GLU A 527 -31.65 -14.74 20.19
N PRO A 528 -31.46 -13.69 21.02
CA PRO A 528 -30.21 -12.96 21.08
C PRO A 528 -29.13 -13.72 21.85
N ILE A 529 -27.94 -13.85 21.27
CA ILE A 529 -26.79 -14.52 21.90
C ILE A 529 -25.81 -13.50 22.45
N VAL A 530 -25.32 -12.61 21.59
CA VAL A 530 -24.47 -11.47 21.95
C VAL A 530 -24.69 -10.31 20.99
N SER A 531 -24.45 -9.08 21.43
CA SER A 531 -24.31 -7.90 20.56
C SER A 531 -22.88 -7.36 20.64
N VAL A 532 -22.34 -6.86 19.53
CA VAL A 532 -20.95 -6.40 19.39
C VAL A 532 -20.93 -4.98 18.85
N GLN A 533 -20.54 -4.03 19.70
CA GLN A 533 -20.74 -2.60 19.47
C GLN A 533 -19.43 -1.84 19.54
N ARG A 534 -19.24 -0.91 18.60
CA ARG A 534 -18.10 0.01 18.59
C ARG A 534 -18.52 1.39 18.08
N GLY A 535 -18.20 2.43 18.85
CA GLY A 535 -18.31 3.83 18.42
C GLY A 535 -17.24 4.25 17.39
N TRP A 536 -17.15 5.56 17.15
CA TRP A 536 -16.13 6.13 16.26
C TRP A 536 -14.72 5.97 16.86
N ALA A 537 -13.79 5.41 16.09
CA ALA A 537 -12.42 5.15 16.53
C ALA A 537 -11.42 6.13 15.91
N TRP A 538 -10.95 7.11 16.71
CA TRP A 538 -10.04 8.17 16.26
C TRP A 538 -8.55 7.92 16.60
N LEU A 539 -8.25 7.09 17.60
CA LEU A 539 -6.87 6.70 17.98
C LEU A 539 -6.73 5.25 18.46
N ARG A 540 -7.70 4.74 19.23
CA ARG A 540 -7.74 3.35 19.73
C ARG A 540 -9.13 2.78 19.45
N SER A 541 -9.20 1.53 19.02
CA SER A 541 -10.47 0.80 18.95
C SER A 541 -10.77 0.12 20.29
N ASN A 542 -11.88 0.53 20.92
CA ASN A 542 -12.47 -0.13 22.08
C ASN A 542 -13.83 -0.72 21.64
N VAL A 543 -13.92 -2.04 21.53
CA VAL A 543 -15.16 -2.76 21.21
C VAL A 543 -15.78 -3.25 22.52
N SER A 544 -17.10 -3.13 22.67
CA SER A 544 -17.85 -3.73 23.77
C SER A 544 -18.68 -4.90 23.27
N VAL A 545 -18.77 -5.95 24.09
CA VAL A 545 -19.61 -7.13 23.85
C VAL A 545 -20.68 -7.16 24.95
N LEU A 546 -21.93 -7.37 24.55
CA LEU A 546 -23.09 -7.47 25.42
C LEU A 546 -23.71 -8.87 25.33
N ASP A 547 -24.30 -9.37 26.42
CA ASP A 547 -25.09 -10.60 26.41
C ASP A 547 -26.48 -10.42 25.78
N GLY A 548 -27.25 -11.51 25.67
CA GLY A 548 -28.63 -11.48 25.19
C GLY A 548 -29.63 -10.70 26.06
N GLN A 549 -29.17 -10.07 27.15
CA GLN A 549 -29.95 -9.16 27.99
C GLN A 549 -29.39 -7.71 27.96
N ASP A 550 -28.60 -7.37 26.92
CA ASP A 550 -27.96 -6.07 26.70
C ASP A 550 -27.03 -5.61 27.86
N ARG A 551 -26.46 -6.54 28.63
CA ARG A 551 -25.47 -6.23 29.67
C ARG A 551 -24.06 -6.46 29.14
N ARG A 552 -23.15 -5.52 29.40
CA ARG A 552 -21.73 -5.66 29.01
C ARG A 552 -21.11 -6.88 29.68
N VAL A 553 -20.54 -7.79 28.89
CA VAL A 553 -19.81 -8.96 29.39
C VAL A 553 -18.29 -8.85 29.23
N GLY A 554 -17.83 -7.91 28.40
CA GLY A 554 -16.42 -7.61 28.19
C GLY A 554 -16.19 -6.82 26.92
N GLY A 555 -15.00 -6.97 26.33
CA GLY A 555 -14.65 -6.25 25.11
C GLY A 555 -13.28 -6.56 24.53
N PHE A 556 -12.90 -5.78 23.51
CA PHE A 556 -11.60 -5.85 22.86
C PHE A 556 -10.94 -4.48 22.88
N GLN A 557 -9.71 -4.41 23.40
CA GLN A 557 -8.90 -3.20 23.44
C GLN A 557 -7.65 -3.39 22.57
N GLN A 558 -7.38 -2.43 21.70
CA GLN A 558 -6.20 -2.44 20.83
C GLN A 558 -4.93 -2.05 21.59
N LYS A 559 -3.87 -2.88 21.55
CA LYS A 559 -2.57 -2.51 22.12
C LYS A 559 -1.90 -1.42 21.29
N LEU A 560 -1.42 -0.36 21.94
CA LEU A 560 -0.53 0.61 21.29
C LEU A 560 0.84 -0.02 21.02
N PHE A 561 1.47 0.43 19.94
CA PHE A 561 2.83 0.03 19.54
C PHE A 561 3.04 -1.47 19.25
N SER A 562 1.97 -2.27 19.16
CA SER A 562 2.09 -3.69 18.75
C SER A 562 2.30 -3.81 17.24
N ILE A 563 3.46 -4.30 16.83
CA ILE A 563 3.80 -4.57 15.42
C ILE A 563 3.07 -5.84 14.98
N GLY A 564 1.84 -5.66 14.49
CA GLY A 564 0.92 -6.72 14.12
C GLY A 564 -0.23 -6.86 15.11
N GLY A 565 -1.21 -5.95 15.00
CA GLY A 565 -2.64 -6.17 15.25
C GLY A 565 -3.13 -6.75 16.59
N ALA A 566 -2.28 -6.95 17.60
CA ALA A 566 -2.69 -7.68 18.80
C ALA A 566 -3.76 -6.94 19.61
N PHE A 567 -4.89 -7.61 19.83
CA PHE A 567 -5.94 -7.15 20.74
C PHE A 567 -5.84 -7.87 22.08
N THR A 568 -6.16 -7.15 23.15
CA THR A 568 -6.42 -7.73 24.46
C THR A 568 -7.93 -7.92 24.58
N VAL A 569 -8.35 -9.16 24.84
CA VAL A 569 -9.71 -9.49 25.27
C VAL A 569 -9.81 -9.16 26.75
N VAL A 570 -10.81 -8.38 27.13
CA VAL A 570 -11.02 -7.91 28.50
C VAL A 570 -12.39 -8.34 29.04
N ASP A 571 -12.49 -8.47 30.36
CA ASP A 571 -13.75 -8.73 31.05
C ASP A 571 -14.61 -7.46 31.23
N GLU A 572 -15.74 -7.60 31.91
CA GLU A 572 -16.68 -6.53 32.23
C GLU A 572 -16.02 -5.36 33.00
N ALA A 573 -14.97 -5.62 33.78
CA ALA A 573 -14.19 -4.64 34.53
C ALA A 573 -12.92 -4.15 33.79
N ASP A 574 -12.84 -4.42 32.48
CA ASP A 574 -11.70 -4.12 31.59
C ASP A 574 -10.38 -4.80 31.99
N LYS A 575 -10.42 -5.87 32.79
CA LYS A 575 -9.24 -6.67 33.15
C LYS A 575 -8.89 -7.64 32.01
N PRO A 576 -7.60 -7.79 31.63
CA PRO A 576 -7.19 -8.70 30.56
C PRO A 576 -7.49 -10.17 30.88
N LEU A 577 -8.18 -10.85 29.96
CA LEU A 577 -8.44 -12.29 30.00
C LEU A 577 -7.47 -13.07 29.10
N CYS A 578 -7.30 -12.63 27.85
CA CYS A 578 -6.38 -13.24 26.89
C CYS A 578 -5.95 -12.26 25.79
N GLU A 579 -4.99 -12.67 24.96
CA GLU A 579 -4.48 -11.90 23.83
C GLU A 579 -4.81 -12.59 22.51
N LEU A 580 -5.39 -11.86 21.57
CA LEU A 580 -5.57 -12.30 20.18
C LEU A 580 -4.29 -11.97 19.40
N LYS A 581 -3.58 -13.01 18.95
CA LYS A 581 -2.33 -12.91 18.18
C LYS A 581 -2.45 -13.70 16.88
N GLY A 582 -1.72 -13.28 15.83
CA GLY A 582 -1.70 -14.05 14.59
C GLY A 582 -1.13 -13.31 13.39
N LYS A 583 -1.38 -13.88 12.21
CA LYS A 583 -1.05 -13.31 10.91
C LYS A 583 -2.33 -12.98 10.15
N TRP A 584 -2.66 -11.69 10.14
CA TRP A 584 -3.78 -11.08 9.43
C TRP A 584 -3.80 -11.47 7.95
N THR A 585 -2.64 -11.46 7.30
CA THR A 585 -2.50 -11.77 5.86
C THR A 585 -2.73 -13.24 5.48
N SER A 586 -2.63 -14.18 6.42
CA SER A 586 -2.99 -15.59 6.21
C SER A 586 -4.30 -15.98 6.91
N TRP A 587 -4.94 -15.05 7.63
CA TRP A 587 -6.11 -15.31 8.47
C TRP A 587 -5.91 -16.52 9.40
N GLU A 588 -4.75 -16.51 10.08
CA GLU A 588 -4.37 -17.47 11.10
C GLU A 588 -4.21 -16.74 12.43
N PHE A 589 -5.18 -16.92 13.33
CA PHE A 589 -5.20 -16.27 14.65
C PHE A 589 -5.31 -17.29 15.77
N SER A 590 -4.80 -16.94 16.96
CA SER A 590 -5.06 -17.66 18.19
C SER A 590 -5.27 -16.73 19.38
N PHE A 591 -6.18 -17.15 20.26
CA PHE A 591 -6.47 -16.53 21.55
C PHE A 591 -5.60 -17.20 22.60
N ARG A 592 -4.75 -16.44 23.30
CA ARG A 592 -3.77 -17.00 24.25
C ARG A 592 -3.79 -16.32 25.61
N ALA A 593 -3.84 -17.13 26.66
CA ALA A 593 -3.63 -16.69 28.04
C ALA A 593 -2.31 -17.27 28.55
N GLY A 594 -1.26 -16.43 28.60
CA GLY A 594 0.11 -16.93 28.74
C GLY A 594 0.48 -17.84 27.58
N ASP A 595 0.94 -19.05 27.89
CA ASP A 595 1.29 -20.08 26.91
C ASP A 595 0.10 -20.95 26.47
N ALA A 596 -1.05 -20.89 27.16
CA ALA A 596 -2.23 -21.68 26.83
C ALA A 596 -2.99 -21.08 25.63
N GLU A 597 -3.24 -21.92 24.61
CA GLU A 597 -4.04 -21.56 23.43
C GLU A 597 -5.51 -21.95 23.64
N LEU A 598 -6.37 -20.94 23.78
CA LEU A 598 -7.77 -21.06 24.20
C LEU A 598 -8.73 -21.25 23.01
N ALA A 599 -8.38 -20.67 21.86
CA ALA A 599 -9.09 -20.85 20.61
C ALA A 599 -8.19 -20.46 19.43
N LYS A 600 -8.54 -20.93 18.23
CA LYS A 600 -7.80 -20.74 16.99
C LYS A 600 -8.75 -20.47 15.83
N VAL A 601 -8.33 -19.61 14.91
CA VAL A 601 -9.06 -19.27 13.69
C VAL A 601 -8.18 -19.56 12.47
N THR A 602 -8.71 -20.27 11.47
CA THR A 602 -7.97 -20.63 10.23
C THR A 602 -8.86 -20.57 8.98
N LYS A 603 -8.28 -20.19 7.83
CA LYS A 603 -8.87 -20.38 6.48
C LYS A 603 -8.82 -21.83 5.96
N LYS A 604 -8.17 -22.76 6.67
CA LYS A 604 -7.96 -24.15 6.23
C LYS A 604 -8.61 -25.14 7.19
N TRP A 605 -9.48 -25.99 6.65
CA TRP A 605 -10.05 -27.16 7.32
C TRP A 605 -9.40 -28.47 6.82
N ALA A 606 -9.32 -29.48 7.68
CA ALA A 606 -8.65 -30.75 7.41
C ALA A 606 -9.59 -31.98 7.36
N GLY A 607 -10.88 -31.82 7.67
CA GLY A 607 -11.86 -32.92 7.70
C GLY A 607 -12.57 -33.19 6.37
N LEU A 608 -13.55 -34.12 6.42
CA LEU A 608 -14.54 -34.31 5.36
C LEU A 608 -15.28 -33.00 5.07
N GLY A 609 -15.63 -32.76 3.79
CA GLY A 609 -16.30 -31.52 3.37
C GLY A 609 -15.39 -30.45 2.73
N LYS A 610 -14.15 -30.80 2.38
CA LYS A 610 -13.17 -29.90 1.71
C LYS A 610 -13.71 -29.23 0.43
N GLU A 611 -14.67 -29.86 -0.25
CA GLU A 611 -15.32 -29.39 -1.47
C GLU A 611 -16.29 -28.21 -1.25
N MET A 612 -16.72 -27.94 0.00
CA MET A 612 -17.58 -26.81 0.34
C MET A 612 -16.83 -25.47 0.49
N PHE A 613 -15.51 -25.46 0.35
CA PHE A 613 -14.68 -24.26 0.41
C PHE A 613 -14.44 -23.66 -0.98
N THR A 614 -15.42 -22.91 -1.48
CA THR A 614 -15.28 -22.05 -2.66
C THR A 614 -14.49 -20.77 -2.35
N SER A 615 -14.25 -19.90 -3.34
CA SER A 615 -13.44 -18.67 -3.25
C SER A 615 -14.06 -17.50 -2.46
N ALA A 616 -14.79 -17.80 -1.38
CA ALA A 616 -15.34 -16.83 -0.44
C ALA A 616 -14.57 -16.86 0.88
N ASP A 617 -14.68 -15.78 1.65
CA ASP A 617 -14.02 -15.60 2.94
C ASP A 617 -14.72 -16.39 4.05
N ASN A 618 -14.48 -17.71 4.02
CA ASN A 618 -14.96 -18.68 5.02
C ASN A 618 -13.85 -18.99 6.04
N TYR A 619 -14.22 -19.09 7.30
CA TYR A 619 -13.30 -19.26 8.44
C TYR A 619 -13.76 -20.39 9.36
N MET A 620 -12.81 -21.18 9.84
CA MET A 620 -13.05 -22.08 10.97
C MET A 620 -12.62 -21.41 12.27
N LEU A 621 -13.51 -21.36 13.25
CA LEU A 621 -13.18 -21.13 14.65
C LEU A 621 -13.18 -22.48 15.38
N GLN A 622 -12.07 -22.79 16.05
CA GLN A 622 -11.94 -23.91 16.97
C GLN A 622 -11.68 -23.39 18.38
N VAL A 623 -12.55 -23.71 19.32
CA VAL A 623 -12.42 -23.42 20.76
C VAL A 623 -11.80 -24.64 21.45
N ASN A 624 -10.80 -24.43 22.29
CA ASN A 624 -10.16 -25.51 23.03
C ASN A 624 -11.11 -26.05 24.12
N PRO A 625 -11.27 -27.39 24.27
CA PRO A 625 -12.05 -28.01 25.36
C PRO A 625 -11.71 -27.49 26.77
N GLN A 626 -10.48 -26.99 26.98
CA GLN A 626 -10.05 -26.36 28.23
C GLN A 626 -10.82 -25.07 28.59
N VAL A 627 -11.53 -24.44 27.65
CA VAL A 627 -12.42 -23.31 27.93
C VAL A 627 -13.79 -23.86 28.38
N PRO A 628 -14.20 -23.68 29.65
CA PRO A 628 -15.44 -24.26 30.17
C PRO A 628 -16.68 -23.85 29.35
N PRO A 629 -17.68 -24.73 29.16
CA PRO A 629 -18.91 -24.42 28.42
C PRO A 629 -19.61 -23.14 28.90
N ASP A 630 -19.74 -22.97 30.22
CA ASP A 630 -20.40 -21.81 30.85
C ASP A 630 -19.49 -20.57 30.96
N SER A 631 -18.33 -20.55 30.28
CA SER A 631 -17.40 -19.43 30.33
C SER A 631 -17.82 -18.28 29.42
N VAL A 632 -17.96 -17.08 29.99
CA VAL A 632 -18.12 -15.80 29.25
C VAL A 632 -17.03 -15.61 28.18
N LEU A 633 -15.86 -16.24 28.35
CA LEU A 633 -14.81 -16.22 27.35
C LEU A 633 -15.24 -16.81 26.00
N ARG A 634 -16.18 -17.76 25.96
CA ARG A 634 -16.75 -18.31 24.71
C ARG A 634 -17.57 -17.27 23.94
N GLN A 635 -18.35 -16.45 24.65
CA GLN A 635 -19.05 -15.29 24.07
C GLN A 635 -18.06 -14.30 23.46
N LEU A 636 -16.98 -13.97 24.20
CA LEU A 636 -15.95 -13.03 23.75
C LEU A 636 -15.14 -13.57 22.56
N ILE A 637 -14.79 -14.86 22.55
CA ILE A 637 -14.11 -15.50 21.41
C ILE A 637 -14.99 -15.46 20.16
N LEU A 638 -16.28 -15.81 20.27
CA LEU A 638 -17.21 -15.77 19.13
C LEU A 638 -17.40 -14.35 18.59
N ALA A 639 -17.66 -13.39 19.49
CA ALA A 639 -17.82 -11.97 19.15
C ALA A 639 -16.57 -11.40 18.45
N ALA A 640 -15.37 -11.79 18.89
CA ALA A 640 -14.12 -11.36 18.28
C ALA A 640 -14.02 -11.81 16.81
N VAL A 641 -14.36 -13.06 16.49
CA VAL A 641 -14.27 -13.58 15.12
C VAL A 641 -15.14 -12.77 14.15
N VAL A 642 -16.34 -12.36 14.59
CA VAL A 642 -17.29 -11.57 13.79
C VAL A 642 -16.84 -10.11 13.61
N CYS A 643 -16.03 -9.55 14.52
CA CYS A 643 -15.54 -8.17 14.40
C CYS A 643 -14.09 -8.02 13.87
N ILE A 644 -13.35 -9.13 13.65
CA ILE A 644 -11.96 -9.08 13.16
C ILE A 644 -11.82 -8.22 11.88
N ASP A 645 -12.63 -8.45 10.83
CA ASP A 645 -12.54 -7.68 9.58
C ASP A 645 -12.92 -6.19 9.73
N MET A 646 -13.79 -5.87 10.69
CA MET A 646 -14.26 -4.50 10.90
C MET A 646 -13.25 -3.62 11.63
N VAL A 647 -12.40 -4.21 12.46
CA VAL A 647 -11.44 -3.49 13.30
C VAL A 647 -10.03 -3.54 12.69
N LEU A 648 -9.70 -4.56 11.90
CA LEU A 648 -8.41 -4.71 11.23
C LEU A 648 -8.46 -4.15 9.80
N LYS A 649 -7.30 -3.68 9.32
CA LYS A 649 -7.14 -3.21 7.94
C LYS A 649 -6.35 -4.24 7.14
N GLU A 650 -6.95 -4.75 6.07
CA GLU A 650 -6.24 -5.50 5.01
C GLU A 650 -5.28 -4.59 4.22
#